data_AF-A0A835L6N9-F1
#
_entry.id   AF-A0A835L6N9-F1
#
_cell.length_a   1.000
_cell.length_b   1.000
_cell.length_c   1.000
_cell.angle_alpha   90.00
_cell.angle_beta   90.00
_cell.angle_gamma   90.00
#
_symmetry.space_group_name_H-M   'P 1'
#
loop_
_entity.id
_entity.type
_entity.pdbx_description
1 polymer ?
#
loop_
_entity_poly.entity_id
_entity_poly.type
_entity_poly.pdbx_seq_one_letter_code
_entity_poly.pdbx_strand_id
1 'polypeptide(L)'
;QDEVNKVTVRKTRQCLQKTCSVETVKKRIPIIDWLPKYKTEYFIQDVIAGITVALTAIPQGIAYAVIAGLPPEYGLYASLTAGLVYVIFGSCHNVTVGPTAIVATMTAKYVADYSADFAILTAFLSGIFIFIMGILNLGFLVEFISMPVISGFTTAAALQIAASQLKAYFGLNGTSGTYFLESIQNFITHINSAKLWEAVLSSGTVIMLVLLKKMGQGCKRTDGFGKQMRWFLSLSRNAIVVIVGMIIAYILKVTLNSEPVLLIGDIGSGLPKFGVPPFSTVVGNQTYNFREMIEVLGVQSAVIPVIAILETIAIAKAFAVGGRIDATQEMIAVGLCNIIGSFGQSMPITGSFTRTALNHVSGVKTPAGGLTNVLLLFVALTCLTSAFYYIPKASLAGLIITAMFFMIDYDMFGKLWRNGIKDFVLMMVTMFISLFAGLEYGIIAGILLEALSLLYYVARPSLEVNRIRYEKGEVMVLTLCENMSYCAAEHLRRKIMDTSAISTNIPLIIDGTNLRKVDYTVTYNLMSIIKDLNKTHQILLMNFNVELKKLCLNIELELESKFVYAAKEPKNVFRRKAKKWVQKSCSVEVVKKRLPIISWLPKYKSEYYIQDVIAGITVGLTAIPQGIAYAVIAGLSPEYGLYASLTSGVVYVIFGSCYNVTVGPTAILAAMTAKYVVDYSADFAILTAFLSGVFMFTMGILNLGFLVEFISMPVISGFTTAAALQIAAAQLKSFFGLKGSSGNFFAESILNFFTNVGTIQLWETVLSSATIVMLILLKKMGQGCKRTDGFFKQIRWFISLSRNAVVVVIGMIIAYVIKMTLERDALAVIGDIGSGLPKFGLPPFSTVVGDQSYNFIDMVKVLGVQCIVIPFVAILETIAIAKAFAEGGRIDATQEMIAVGLCNIVGSFGQSMPITGSFTRTALNHVSGVKTPAGGVTKVLLLFVALTFLTSTFYYIPKASLAGLIITAMFSMIDYQMFKNLWKNSMKEFLLMLKTMSFCLFYGLEYGIIAGILIEACLLLYNVARPTVGVDVQKSEKGDVMVVTLSENVSYCAAEHLRQRIMKATSSDNSNGKTFK
;
A
#
# COMPACT_ATOMS: atom_id res chain seq x y z
N GLN A 1 -11.25 -34.99 -16.23
CA GLN A 1 -12.10 -34.10 -15.39
C GLN A 1 -12.47 -34.74 -14.06
N ASP A 2 -12.78 -36.04 -14.00
CA ASP A 2 -13.16 -36.69 -12.73
C ASP A 2 -12.06 -36.79 -11.67
N GLU A 3 -10.78 -36.91 -12.06
CA GLU A 3 -9.67 -36.81 -11.09
C GLU A 3 -9.52 -35.39 -10.52
N VAL A 4 -9.75 -34.35 -11.34
CA VAL A 4 -9.70 -32.95 -10.89
C VAL A 4 -10.85 -32.65 -9.94
N ASN A 5 -12.05 -33.19 -10.21
CA ASN A 5 -13.19 -33.09 -9.30
C ASN A 5 -12.96 -33.88 -8.00
N LYS A 6 -12.38 -35.09 -8.05
CA LYS A 6 -12.05 -35.89 -6.84
C LYS A 6 -10.96 -35.23 -5.99
N VAL A 7 -9.95 -34.61 -6.59
CA VAL A 7 -8.89 -33.86 -5.89
C VAL A 7 -9.44 -32.58 -5.28
N THR A 8 -10.31 -31.86 -5.99
CA THR A 8 -10.97 -30.65 -5.48
C THR A 8 -11.87 -31.00 -4.30
N VAL A 9 -12.76 -31.99 -4.44
CA VAL A 9 -13.66 -32.44 -3.35
C VAL A 9 -12.86 -32.96 -2.14
N ARG A 10 -11.76 -33.71 -2.33
CA ARG A 10 -10.88 -34.13 -1.22
C ARG A 10 -10.21 -32.96 -0.52
N LYS A 11 -9.73 -31.94 -1.27
CA LYS A 11 -9.15 -30.72 -0.69
C LYS A 11 -10.19 -29.90 0.06
N THR A 12 -11.42 -29.77 -0.47
CA THR A 12 -12.52 -29.07 0.22
C THR A 12 -12.92 -29.81 1.50
N ARG A 13 -13.00 -31.15 1.45
CA ARG A 13 -13.34 -32.00 2.61
C ARG A 13 -12.22 -32.01 3.67
N GLN A 14 -10.94 -31.99 3.26
CA GLN A 14 -9.80 -31.80 4.17
C GLN A 14 -9.73 -30.37 4.74
N CYS A 15 -10.16 -29.35 4.00
CA CYS A 15 -10.27 -27.98 4.49
C CYS A 15 -11.40 -27.85 5.52
N LEU A 16 -12.54 -28.50 5.28
CA LEU A 16 -13.68 -28.63 6.21
C LEU A 16 -13.33 -29.43 7.48
N GLN A 17 -12.58 -30.52 7.34
CA GLN A 17 -12.08 -31.30 8.49
C GLN A 17 -11.02 -30.56 9.31
N LYS A 18 -10.20 -29.69 8.68
CA LYS A 18 -9.25 -28.81 9.40
C LYS A 18 -9.93 -27.63 10.12
N THR A 19 -11.09 -27.17 9.64
CA THR A 19 -11.83 -26.06 10.25
C THR A 19 -12.58 -26.47 11.52
N CYS A 20 -12.98 -27.75 11.66
CA CYS A 20 -13.69 -28.28 12.84
C CYS A 20 -12.85 -29.28 13.66
N SER A 21 -11.53 -29.10 13.76
CA SER A 21 -10.68 -29.90 14.66
C SER A 21 -10.74 -29.38 16.10
N VAL A 22 -10.66 -30.28 17.08
CA VAL A 22 -10.55 -29.96 18.52
C VAL A 22 -9.38 -29.00 18.80
N GLU A 23 -8.28 -29.12 18.05
CA GLU A 23 -7.14 -28.19 18.14
C GLU A 23 -7.51 -26.76 17.72
N THR A 24 -8.34 -26.61 16.69
CA THR A 24 -8.81 -25.31 16.21
C THR A 24 -9.72 -24.66 17.25
N VAL A 25 -10.60 -25.44 17.90
CA VAL A 25 -11.47 -24.95 18.99
C VAL A 25 -10.63 -24.51 20.19
N LYS A 26 -9.66 -25.32 20.64
CA LYS A 26 -8.73 -24.95 21.72
C LYS A 26 -7.93 -23.68 21.40
N LYS A 27 -7.58 -23.49 20.12
CA LYS A 27 -6.86 -22.29 19.66
C LYS A 27 -7.73 -21.04 19.63
N ARG A 28 -9.01 -21.15 19.25
CA ARG A 28 -9.94 -20.02 19.13
C ARG A 28 -10.63 -19.64 20.44
N ILE A 29 -10.72 -20.56 21.40
CA ILE A 29 -11.28 -20.32 22.73
C ILE A 29 -10.25 -20.78 23.77
N PRO A 30 -9.21 -19.96 24.06
CA PRO A 30 -8.06 -20.35 24.89
C PRO A 30 -8.40 -20.82 26.31
N ILE A 31 -9.54 -20.40 26.88
CA ILE A 31 -10.01 -20.87 28.20
C ILE A 31 -10.08 -22.40 28.29
N ILE A 32 -10.40 -23.08 27.19
CA ILE A 32 -10.50 -24.54 27.15
C ILE A 32 -9.12 -25.20 27.28
N ASP A 33 -8.03 -24.49 26.94
CA ASP A 33 -6.66 -25.02 27.06
C ASP A 33 -6.02 -24.71 28.42
N TRP A 34 -6.21 -23.51 28.96
CA TRP A 34 -5.55 -23.10 30.21
C TRP A 34 -6.33 -23.50 31.47
N LEU A 35 -7.67 -23.48 31.46
CA LEU A 35 -8.49 -23.77 32.64
C LEU A 35 -8.25 -25.19 33.18
N PRO A 36 -8.16 -26.26 32.35
CA PRO A 36 -7.87 -27.61 32.85
C PRO A 36 -6.44 -27.79 33.38
N LYS A 37 -5.50 -26.91 32.99
CA LYS A 37 -4.10 -26.94 33.42
C LYS A 37 -3.83 -26.04 34.63
N TYR A 38 -4.87 -25.45 35.22
CA TYR A 38 -4.76 -24.50 36.32
C TYR A 38 -4.27 -25.18 37.61
N LYS A 39 -3.18 -24.68 38.18
CA LYS A 39 -2.65 -25.15 39.46
C LYS A 39 -3.10 -24.24 40.60
N THR A 40 -3.42 -24.81 41.76
CA THR A 40 -3.83 -24.04 42.95
C THR A 40 -2.76 -23.05 43.42
N GLU A 41 -1.49 -23.33 43.16
CA GLU A 41 -0.36 -22.42 43.44
C GLU A 41 -0.45 -21.08 42.69
N TYR A 42 -1.14 -21.04 41.53
CA TYR A 42 -1.30 -19.83 40.72
C TYR A 42 -2.38 -18.89 41.28
N PHE A 43 -3.30 -19.41 42.10
CA PHE A 43 -4.44 -18.66 42.62
C PHE A 43 -4.01 -17.38 43.35
N ILE A 44 -3.05 -17.48 44.27
CA ILE A 44 -2.57 -16.33 45.05
C ILE A 44 -1.91 -15.28 44.13
N GLN A 45 -1.16 -15.71 43.12
CA GLN A 45 -0.47 -14.80 42.21
C GLN A 45 -1.46 -14.07 41.29
N ASP A 46 -2.45 -14.80 40.76
CA ASP A 46 -3.48 -14.23 39.90
C ASP A 46 -4.43 -13.30 40.68
N VAL A 47 -4.76 -13.60 41.94
CA VAL A 47 -5.55 -12.71 42.81
C VAL A 47 -4.79 -11.42 43.11
N ILE A 48 -3.51 -11.51 43.51
CA ILE A 48 -2.69 -10.31 43.77
C ILE A 48 -2.58 -9.46 42.50
N ALA A 49 -2.30 -10.09 41.35
CA ALA A 49 -2.21 -9.38 40.08
C ALA A 49 -3.55 -8.73 39.66
N GLY A 50 -4.67 -9.42 39.86
CA GLY A 50 -5.99 -8.86 39.56
C GLY A 50 -6.35 -7.66 40.44
N ILE A 51 -6.06 -7.72 41.75
CA ILE A 51 -6.27 -6.58 42.66
C ILE A 51 -5.40 -5.39 42.25
N THR A 52 -4.12 -5.61 41.94
CA THR A 52 -3.19 -4.53 41.61
C THR A 52 -3.56 -3.86 40.29
N VAL A 53 -4.01 -4.65 39.30
CA VAL A 53 -4.53 -4.14 38.03
C VAL A 53 -5.82 -3.34 38.27
N ALA A 54 -6.77 -3.85 39.04
CA ALA A 54 -8.05 -3.17 39.29
C ALA A 54 -7.89 -1.83 40.01
N LEU A 55 -7.03 -1.79 41.02
CA LEU A 55 -6.65 -0.56 41.74
C LEU A 55 -6.09 0.52 40.80
N THR A 56 -5.50 0.13 39.68
CA THR A 56 -5.06 1.08 38.64
C THR A 56 -6.14 1.32 37.57
N ALA A 57 -6.90 0.30 37.20
CA ALA A 57 -7.90 0.34 36.14
C ALA A 57 -9.08 1.25 36.48
N ILE A 58 -9.52 1.29 37.75
CA ILE A 58 -10.63 2.14 38.21
C ILE A 58 -10.34 3.63 37.94
N PRO A 59 -9.31 4.26 38.53
CA PRO A 59 -9.06 5.68 38.33
C PRO A 59 -8.70 6.02 36.87
N GLN A 60 -7.99 5.13 36.18
CA GLN A 60 -7.68 5.34 34.76
C GLN A 60 -8.91 5.25 33.86
N GLY A 61 -9.82 4.30 34.10
CA GLY A 61 -11.05 4.16 33.33
C GLY A 61 -11.91 5.42 33.41
N ILE A 62 -12.11 5.91 34.64
CA ILE A 62 -12.79 7.17 34.93
C ILE A 62 -12.11 8.34 34.19
N ALA A 63 -10.78 8.45 34.28
CA ALA A 63 -10.05 9.52 33.62
C ALA A 63 -10.18 9.50 32.08
N TYR A 64 -10.13 8.32 31.45
CA TYR A 64 -10.25 8.19 30.00
C TYR A 64 -11.67 8.44 29.48
N ALA A 65 -12.71 8.09 30.25
CA ALA A 65 -14.08 8.47 29.91
C ALA A 65 -14.25 10.01 29.91
N VAL A 66 -13.69 10.68 30.93
CA VAL A 66 -13.70 12.15 31.01
C VAL A 66 -12.93 12.78 29.84
N ILE A 67 -11.81 12.19 29.40
CA ILE A 67 -11.07 12.65 28.21
C ILE A 67 -11.90 12.48 26.94
N ALA A 68 -12.68 11.39 26.83
CA ALA A 68 -13.60 11.16 25.72
C ALA A 68 -14.85 12.05 25.76
N GLY A 69 -15.02 12.92 26.75
CA GLY A 69 -16.23 13.72 26.94
C GLY A 69 -17.45 12.89 27.40
N LEU A 70 -17.24 11.64 27.82
CA LEU A 70 -18.28 10.73 28.29
C LEU A 70 -18.46 10.84 29.81
N PRO A 71 -19.63 10.45 30.33
CA PRO A 71 -19.81 10.25 31.77
C PRO A 71 -18.78 9.24 32.32
N PRO A 72 -18.22 9.45 33.53
CA PRO A 72 -17.09 8.67 34.04
C PRO A 72 -17.34 7.16 34.13
N GLU A 73 -18.59 6.74 34.37
CA GLU A 73 -19.00 5.34 34.45
C GLU A 73 -18.76 4.56 33.15
N TYR A 74 -18.78 5.19 31.98
CA TYR A 74 -18.55 4.53 30.69
C TYR A 74 -17.16 3.88 30.62
N GLY A 75 -16.16 4.45 31.29
CA GLY A 75 -14.82 3.89 31.36
C GLY A 75 -14.72 2.66 32.27
N LEU A 76 -15.59 2.60 33.29
CA LEU A 76 -15.72 1.44 34.17
C LEU A 76 -16.53 0.33 33.48
N TYR A 77 -17.61 0.66 32.78
CA TYR A 77 -18.38 -0.28 31.95
C TYR A 77 -17.51 -0.93 30.88
N ALA A 78 -16.68 -0.11 30.22
CA ALA A 78 -15.72 -0.58 29.24
C ALA A 78 -14.69 -1.55 29.84
N SER A 79 -14.14 -1.22 31.01
CA SER A 79 -13.17 -2.10 31.68
C SER A 79 -13.80 -3.41 32.19
N LEU A 80 -15.05 -3.37 32.65
CA LEU A 80 -15.79 -4.53 33.16
C LEU A 80 -16.09 -5.54 32.05
N THR A 81 -16.73 -5.07 30.97
CA THR A 81 -17.13 -5.92 29.83
C THR A 81 -15.91 -6.46 29.08
N ALA A 82 -14.90 -5.62 28.84
CA ALA A 82 -13.62 -6.04 28.24
C ALA A 82 -12.96 -7.17 29.04
N GLY A 83 -12.87 -7.01 30.36
CA GLY A 83 -12.21 -7.96 31.24
C GLY A 83 -12.87 -9.34 31.19
N LEU A 84 -14.20 -9.39 31.24
CA LEU A 84 -14.97 -10.63 31.17
C LEU A 84 -14.72 -11.39 29.87
N VAL A 85 -14.82 -10.69 28.74
CA VAL A 85 -14.66 -11.30 27.42
C VAL A 85 -13.21 -11.74 27.18
N TYR A 86 -12.23 -10.93 27.62
CA TYR A 86 -10.82 -11.24 27.43
C TYR A 86 -10.36 -12.47 28.22
N VAL A 87 -10.92 -12.74 29.41
CA VAL A 87 -10.61 -13.97 30.18
C VAL A 87 -10.96 -15.24 29.38
N ILE A 88 -12.01 -15.18 28.55
CA ILE A 88 -12.50 -16.31 27.75
C ILE A 88 -11.70 -16.49 26.46
N PHE A 89 -11.50 -15.39 25.72
CA PHE A 89 -10.97 -15.40 24.35
C PHE A 89 -9.50 -14.99 24.20
N GLY A 90 -8.93 -14.31 25.21
CA GLY A 90 -7.56 -13.80 25.21
C GLY A 90 -6.54 -14.93 25.26
N SER A 91 -5.45 -14.80 24.47
CA SER A 91 -4.37 -15.79 24.43
C SER A 91 -3.19 -15.41 25.32
N CYS A 92 -2.99 -14.12 25.59
CA CYS A 92 -1.91 -13.61 26.44
C CYS A 92 -2.38 -13.36 27.88
N HIS A 93 -1.74 -13.98 28.87
CA HIS A 93 -2.07 -13.80 30.30
C HIS A 93 -1.63 -12.44 30.87
N ASN A 94 -0.63 -11.80 30.26
CA ASN A 94 -0.13 -10.51 30.76
C ASN A 94 -1.01 -9.34 30.31
N VAL A 95 -1.60 -9.43 29.12
CA VAL A 95 -2.35 -8.33 28.51
C VAL A 95 -3.65 -8.09 29.28
N THR A 96 -3.91 -6.81 29.56
CA THR A 96 -5.15 -6.35 30.18
C THR A 96 -5.83 -5.35 29.24
N VAL A 97 -7.09 -5.62 28.90
CA VAL A 97 -7.88 -4.80 27.96
C VAL A 97 -8.75 -3.79 28.73
N GLY A 98 -8.92 -2.59 28.17
CA GLY A 98 -9.82 -1.56 28.68
C GLY A 98 -9.72 -0.27 27.86
N PRO A 99 -10.35 0.83 28.32
CA PRO A 99 -10.24 2.11 27.64
C PRO A 99 -8.80 2.65 27.75
N THR A 100 -8.35 3.32 26.69
CA THR A 100 -7.03 3.94 26.60
C THR A 100 -7.15 5.40 26.19
N ALA A 101 -6.12 6.20 26.50
CA ALA A 101 -6.09 7.62 26.22
C ALA A 101 -6.23 7.92 24.71
N ILE A 102 -5.57 7.14 23.86
CA ILE A 102 -5.53 7.38 22.41
C ILE A 102 -6.93 7.24 21.82
N VAL A 103 -7.60 6.12 22.08
CA VAL A 103 -8.95 5.86 21.60
C VAL A 103 -9.97 6.82 22.22
N ALA A 104 -9.81 7.18 23.50
CA ALA A 104 -10.62 8.20 24.16
C ALA A 104 -10.55 9.55 23.43
N THR A 105 -9.33 10.03 23.13
CA THR A 105 -9.11 11.30 22.41
C THR A 105 -9.68 11.26 20.99
N MET A 106 -9.58 10.13 20.28
CA MET A 106 -10.18 9.99 18.94
C MET A 106 -11.72 10.03 18.98
N THR A 107 -12.32 9.44 20.01
CA THR A 107 -13.79 9.50 20.20
C THR A 107 -14.28 10.85 20.73
N ALA A 108 -13.41 11.64 21.38
CA ALA A 108 -13.79 12.84 22.10
C ALA A 108 -14.52 13.87 21.23
N LYS A 109 -14.08 14.05 19.98
CA LYS A 109 -14.71 14.99 19.04
C LYS A 109 -16.17 14.59 18.74
N TYR A 110 -16.42 13.31 18.49
CA TYR A 110 -17.76 12.83 18.17
C TYR A 110 -18.72 12.90 19.35
N VAL A 111 -18.20 12.65 20.55
CA VAL A 111 -19.00 12.77 21.77
C VAL A 111 -19.30 14.23 22.08
N ALA A 112 -18.32 15.12 21.91
CA ALA A 112 -18.48 16.55 22.18
C ALA A 112 -19.43 17.25 21.19
N ASP A 113 -19.34 16.92 19.90
CA ASP A 113 -20.14 17.55 18.85
C ASP A 113 -21.54 16.91 18.71
N TYR A 114 -21.70 15.65 19.12
CA TYR A 114 -22.94 14.88 18.94
C TYR A 114 -23.44 14.25 20.26
N SER A 115 -23.16 12.96 20.48
CA SER A 115 -23.66 12.23 21.65
C SER A 115 -22.79 11.03 22.02
N ALA A 116 -23.01 10.48 23.22
CA ALA A 116 -22.34 9.27 23.70
C ALA A 116 -22.60 8.03 22.81
N ASP A 117 -23.72 8.03 22.08
CA ASP A 117 -24.12 6.94 21.21
C ASP A 117 -23.12 6.72 20.06
N PHE A 118 -22.47 7.79 19.58
CA PHE A 118 -21.40 7.68 18.58
C PHE A 118 -20.21 6.88 19.11
N ALA A 119 -19.85 7.00 20.39
CA ALA A 119 -18.78 6.22 20.99
C ALA A 119 -19.15 4.74 21.11
N ILE A 120 -20.40 4.42 21.47
CA ILE A 120 -20.89 3.03 21.55
C ILE A 120 -20.93 2.40 20.15
N LEU A 121 -21.47 3.11 19.15
CA LEU A 121 -21.50 2.64 17.76
C LEU A 121 -20.09 2.45 17.20
N THR A 122 -19.17 3.36 17.51
CA THR A 122 -17.75 3.24 17.12
C THR A 122 -17.12 1.99 17.74
N ALA A 123 -17.44 1.65 18.99
CA ALA A 123 -16.96 0.43 19.62
C ALA A 123 -17.48 -0.81 18.87
N PHE A 124 -18.76 -0.83 18.51
CA PHE A 124 -19.35 -1.93 17.74
C PHE A 124 -18.73 -2.09 16.35
N LEU A 125 -18.64 -1.01 15.57
CA LEU A 125 -18.07 -1.01 14.22
C LEU A 125 -16.59 -1.39 14.23
N SER A 126 -15.83 -0.83 15.17
CA SER A 126 -14.43 -1.18 15.41
C SER A 126 -14.30 -2.68 15.74
N GLY A 127 -15.14 -3.19 16.64
CA GLY A 127 -15.17 -4.61 17.00
C GLY A 127 -15.43 -5.54 15.80
N ILE A 128 -16.41 -5.21 14.96
CA ILE A 128 -16.71 -5.97 13.72
C ILE A 128 -15.50 -5.96 12.79
N PHE A 129 -14.91 -4.79 12.55
CA PHE A 129 -13.78 -4.65 11.64
C PHE A 129 -12.58 -5.51 12.10
N ILE A 130 -12.21 -5.39 13.39
CA ILE A 130 -11.11 -6.15 13.98
C ILE A 130 -11.41 -7.66 13.92
N PHE A 131 -12.64 -8.05 14.23
CA PHE A 131 -13.08 -9.45 14.21
C PHE A 131 -13.00 -10.05 12.79
N ILE A 132 -13.44 -9.31 11.76
CA ILE A 132 -13.30 -9.72 10.35
C ILE A 132 -11.84 -9.89 9.98
N MET A 133 -10.97 -8.95 10.34
CA MET A 133 -9.53 -9.09 10.07
C MET A 133 -8.92 -10.32 10.78
N GLY A 134 -9.38 -10.62 12.00
CA GLY A 134 -9.02 -11.83 12.74
C GLY A 134 -9.47 -13.11 12.02
N ILE A 135 -10.71 -13.17 11.51
CA ILE A 135 -11.22 -14.31 10.73
C ILE A 135 -10.42 -14.52 9.45
N LEU A 136 -10.06 -13.43 8.76
CA LEU A 136 -9.26 -13.47 7.54
C LEU A 136 -7.77 -13.84 7.79
N ASN A 137 -7.39 -14.11 9.04
CA ASN A 137 -6.01 -14.41 9.47
C ASN A 137 -5.00 -13.33 9.08
N LEU A 138 -5.42 -12.07 9.12
CA LEU A 138 -4.58 -10.91 8.80
C LEU A 138 -3.58 -10.53 9.91
N GLY A 139 -3.40 -11.36 10.94
CA GLY A 139 -2.46 -11.11 12.03
C GLY A 139 -0.99 -11.01 11.59
N PHE A 140 -0.64 -11.50 10.40
CA PHE A 140 0.70 -11.34 9.84
C PHE A 140 1.04 -9.86 9.51
N LEU A 141 0.03 -9.02 9.24
CA LEU A 141 0.25 -7.59 8.95
C LEU A 141 0.94 -6.86 10.11
N VAL A 142 0.74 -7.36 11.33
CA VAL A 142 1.26 -6.77 12.55
C VAL A 142 2.73 -7.15 12.79
N GLU A 143 3.26 -8.09 12.02
CA GLU A 143 4.69 -8.42 12.00
C GLU A 143 5.52 -7.41 11.19
N PHE A 144 4.88 -6.54 10.40
CA PHE A 144 5.55 -5.44 9.68
C PHE A 144 5.72 -4.15 10.51
N ILE A 145 5.36 -4.18 11.79
CA ILE A 145 5.63 -3.06 12.70
C ILE A 145 6.95 -3.36 13.41
N SER A 146 7.98 -2.61 13.05
CA SER A 146 9.30 -2.76 13.68
C SER A 146 9.33 -2.10 15.06
N MET A 147 10.23 -2.54 15.94
CA MET A 147 10.43 -1.95 17.27
C MET A 147 10.73 -0.43 17.22
N PRO A 148 11.53 0.09 16.27
CA PRO A 148 11.73 1.53 16.11
C PRO A 148 10.44 2.31 15.85
N VAL A 149 9.53 1.77 15.03
CA VAL A 149 8.22 2.40 14.76
C VAL A 149 7.36 2.41 16.03
N ILE A 150 7.29 1.29 16.75
CA ILE A 150 6.56 1.21 18.03
C ILE A 150 7.11 2.24 19.02
N SER A 151 8.44 2.30 19.21
CA SER A 151 9.09 3.23 20.12
C SER A 151 8.87 4.70 19.74
N GLY A 152 8.94 5.04 18.45
CA GLY A 152 8.70 6.39 17.95
C GLY A 152 7.25 6.83 18.15
N PHE A 153 6.30 5.93 17.86
CA PHE A 153 4.88 6.14 18.09
C PHE A 153 4.54 6.28 19.58
N THR A 154 5.02 5.38 20.45
CA THR A 154 4.73 5.44 21.88
C THR A 154 5.32 6.69 22.54
N THR A 155 6.49 7.15 22.07
CA THR A 155 7.10 8.40 22.56
C THR A 155 6.25 9.61 22.16
N ALA A 156 5.81 9.67 20.90
CA ALA A 156 4.92 10.75 20.44
C ALA A 156 3.56 10.74 21.16
N ALA A 157 2.96 9.56 21.34
CA ALA A 157 1.73 9.39 22.10
C ALA A 157 1.89 9.84 23.56
N ALA A 158 2.98 9.43 24.22
CA ALA A 158 3.27 9.84 25.60
C ALA A 158 3.39 11.36 25.72
N LEU A 159 4.07 12.02 24.79
CA LEU A 159 4.21 13.48 24.75
C LEU A 159 2.86 14.18 24.47
N GLN A 160 2.07 13.69 23.51
CA GLN A 160 0.75 14.23 23.20
C GLN A 160 -0.22 14.10 24.38
N ILE A 161 -0.26 12.92 25.01
CA ILE A 161 -1.11 12.68 26.17
C ILE A 161 -0.66 13.60 27.32
N ALA A 162 0.64 13.69 27.60
CA ALA A 162 1.16 14.59 28.63
C ALA A 162 0.76 16.06 28.37
N ALA A 163 0.86 16.54 27.12
CA ALA A 163 0.44 17.88 26.75
C ALA A 163 -1.07 18.11 26.95
N SER A 164 -1.91 17.14 26.56
CA SER A 164 -3.38 17.22 26.73
C SER A 164 -3.81 17.30 28.21
N GLN A 165 -2.98 16.77 29.12
CA GLN A 165 -3.26 16.78 30.56
C GLN A 165 -2.84 18.08 31.26
N LEU A 166 -2.09 18.97 30.60
CA LEU A 166 -1.65 20.24 31.20
C LEU A 166 -2.84 21.10 31.65
N LYS A 167 -3.96 21.07 30.91
CA LYS A 167 -5.20 21.77 31.30
C LYS A 167 -5.71 21.30 32.66
N ALA A 168 -5.87 19.99 32.84
CA ALA A 168 -6.36 19.40 34.09
C ALA A 168 -5.32 19.50 35.22
N TYR A 169 -4.02 19.51 34.88
CA TYR A 169 -2.93 19.67 35.84
C TYR A 169 -2.92 21.05 36.53
N PHE A 170 -3.20 22.12 35.77
CA PHE A 170 -3.22 23.51 36.25
C PHE A 170 -4.63 24.08 36.47
N GLY A 171 -5.68 23.32 36.14
CA GLY A 171 -7.07 23.77 36.26
C GLY A 171 -7.48 24.88 35.30
N LEU A 172 -6.94 24.88 34.07
CA LEU A 172 -7.15 25.95 33.09
C LEU A 172 -8.55 25.89 32.46
N ASN A 173 -9.08 27.06 32.10
CA ASN A 173 -10.29 27.19 31.28
C ASN A 173 -9.95 27.01 29.78
N GLY A 174 -10.87 26.45 28.98
CA GLY A 174 -10.66 26.22 27.54
C GLY A 174 -10.66 24.74 27.14
N THR A 175 -10.33 24.41 25.88
CA THR A 175 -10.22 23.02 25.40
C THR A 175 -8.81 22.48 25.57
N SER A 176 -8.66 21.16 25.76
CA SER A 176 -7.35 20.53 25.94
C SER A 176 -6.49 20.51 24.66
N GLY A 177 -7.05 20.91 23.52
CA GLY A 177 -6.44 20.75 22.19
C GLY A 177 -6.56 19.32 21.67
N THR A 178 -6.72 19.16 20.35
CA THR A 178 -6.77 17.85 19.68
C THR A 178 -5.37 17.34 19.34
N TYR A 179 -4.50 18.24 18.88
CA TYR A 179 -3.10 17.94 18.55
C TYR A 179 -2.13 18.47 19.61
N PHE A 180 -0.90 17.96 19.59
CA PHE A 180 0.14 18.37 20.53
C PHE A 180 0.43 19.89 20.50
N LEU A 181 0.60 20.47 19.30
CA LEU A 181 0.86 21.91 19.15
C LEU A 181 -0.30 22.77 19.66
N GLU A 182 -1.53 22.36 19.35
CA GLU A 182 -2.74 23.04 19.82
C GLU A 182 -2.84 22.98 21.35
N SER A 183 -2.54 21.83 21.96
CA SER A 183 -2.54 21.65 23.42
C SER A 183 -1.51 22.58 24.10
N ILE A 184 -0.30 22.70 23.53
CA ILE A 184 0.73 23.61 24.04
C ILE A 184 0.34 25.07 23.84
N GLN A 185 -0.20 25.43 22.69
CA GLN A 185 -0.66 26.79 22.40
C GLN A 185 -1.80 27.21 23.34
N ASN A 186 -2.75 26.31 23.60
CA ASN A 186 -3.84 26.53 24.55
C ASN A 186 -3.32 26.68 25.98
N PHE A 187 -2.33 25.87 26.36
CA PHE A 187 -1.66 26.00 27.66
C PHE A 187 -0.97 27.35 27.82
N ILE A 188 -0.16 27.78 26.84
CA ILE A 188 0.57 29.05 26.88
C ILE A 188 -0.38 30.25 26.94
N THR A 189 -1.46 30.22 26.15
CA THR A 189 -2.43 31.34 26.10
C THR A 189 -3.23 31.46 27.40
N HIS A 190 -3.56 30.35 28.05
CA HIS A 190 -4.41 30.33 29.24
C HIS A 190 -3.64 30.21 30.57
N ILE A 191 -2.31 30.21 30.56
CA ILE A 191 -1.47 29.98 31.76
C ILE A 191 -1.79 30.93 32.92
N ASN A 192 -2.20 32.17 32.61
CA ASN A 192 -2.57 33.18 33.61
C ASN A 192 -3.87 32.84 34.37
N SER A 193 -4.67 31.90 33.87
CA SER A 193 -5.91 31.40 34.52
C SER A 193 -5.70 30.18 35.43
N ALA A 194 -4.44 29.81 35.71
CA ALA A 194 -4.11 28.64 36.51
C ALA A 194 -4.63 28.74 37.95
N LYS A 195 -5.28 27.67 38.42
CA LYS A 195 -5.74 27.53 39.80
C LYS A 195 -4.63 26.96 40.66
N LEU A 196 -4.24 27.68 41.70
CA LEU A 196 -3.12 27.30 42.56
C LEU A 196 -3.33 25.93 43.24
N TRP A 197 -4.52 25.68 43.78
CA TRP A 197 -4.84 24.42 44.48
C TRP A 197 -4.74 23.18 43.56
N GLU A 198 -5.07 23.33 42.27
CA GLU A 198 -4.92 22.26 41.27
C GLU A 198 -3.45 21.94 41.04
N ALA A 199 -2.63 22.97 40.81
CA ALA A 199 -1.20 22.84 40.56
C ALA A 199 -0.45 22.25 41.76
N VAL A 200 -0.83 22.63 42.99
CA VAL A 200 -0.26 22.09 44.23
C VAL A 200 -0.64 20.62 44.40
N LEU A 201 -1.91 20.28 44.21
CA LEU A 201 -2.37 18.90 44.36
C LEU A 201 -1.77 17.99 43.29
N SER A 202 -1.77 18.41 42.03
CA SER A 202 -1.19 17.64 40.91
C SER A 202 0.32 17.46 41.09
N SER A 203 1.07 18.50 41.45
CA SER A 203 2.51 18.40 41.75
C SER A 203 2.78 17.50 42.96
N GLY A 204 1.97 17.61 44.02
CA GLY A 204 2.03 16.73 45.18
C GLY A 204 1.81 15.26 44.81
N THR A 205 0.87 14.98 43.90
CA THR A 205 0.61 13.62 43.42
C THR A 205 1.78 13.04 42.62
N VAL A 206 2.43 13.83 41.75
CA VAL A 206 3.63 13.42 41.02
C VAL A 206 4.76 13.09 41.98
N ILE A 207 5.03 13.97 42.96
CA ILE A 207 6.07 13.76 43.98
C ILE A 207 5.81 12.47 44.76
N MET A 208 4.57 12.28 45.22
CA MET A 208 4.18 11.08 45.97
C MET A 208 4.33 9.79 45.15
N LEU A 209 3.93 9.80 43.87
CA LEU A 209 4.11 8.65 42.96
C LEU A 209 5.59 8.31 42.76
N VAL A 210 6.46 9.30 42.57
CA VAL A 210 7.89 9.08 42.38
C VAL A 210 8.55 8.56 43.67
N LEU A 211 8.16 9.08 44.83
CA LEU A 211 8.65 8.60 46.13
C LEU A 211 8.23 7.15 46.40
N LEU A 212 6.95 6.82 46.22
CA LEU A 212 6.44 5.44 46.35
C LEU A 212 7.09 4.47 45.36
N LYS A 213 7.41 4.94 44.15
CA LYS A 213 8.17 4.15 43.17
C LYS A 213 9.60 3.88 43.66
N LYS A 214 10.33 4.92 44.09
CA LYS A 214 11.70 4.78 44.61
C LYS A 214 11.75 3.87 45.84
N MET A 215 10.77 3.97 46.74
CA MET A 215 10.70 3.15 47.96
C MET A 215 10.59 1.64 47.69
N GLY A 216 10.04 1.24 46.54
CA GLY A 216 9.94 -0.15 46.12
C GLY A 216 11.09 -0.66 45.25
N GLN A 217 12.05 0.19 44.86
CA GLN A 217 13.17 -0.24 44.02
C GLN A 217 14.03 -1.28 44.75
N GLY A 218 14.35 -2.37 44.05
CA GLY A 218 15.18 -3.46 44.58
C GLY A 218 14.49 -4.39 45.60
N CYS A 219 13.20 -4.19 45.91
CA CYS A 219 12.43 -5.09 46.77
C CYS A 219 11.73 -6.17 45.92
N LYS A 220 11.91 -7.44 46.28
CA LYS A 220 11.23 -8.57 45.65
C LYS A 220 10.14 -9.13 46.57
N ARG A 221 9.16 -9.82 45.96
CA ARG A 221 8.08 -10.53 46.68
C ARG A 221 8.59 -11.53 47.71
N THR A 222 9.74 -12.16 47.45
CA THR A 222 10.34 -13.24 48.25
C THR A 222 11.23 -12.74 49.39
N ASP A 223 11.36 -11.42 49.56
CA ASP A 223 12.17 -10.84 50.62
C ASP A 223 11.39 -10.80 51.95
N GLY A 224 12.08 -10.55 53.07
CA GLY A 224 11.45 -10.45 54.39
C GLY A 224 10.33 -9.39 54.48
N PHE A 225 9.46 -9.51 55.49
CA PHE A 225 8.20 -8.77 55.64
C PHE A 225 8.29 -7.26 55.34
N GLY A 226 9.32 -6.56 55.82
CA GLY A 226 9.50 -5.13 55.56
C GLY A 226 9.78 -4.77 54.09
N LYS A 227 10.56 -5.59 53.36
CA LYS A 227 10.79 -5.42 51.91
C LYS A 227 9.56 -5.81 51.10
N GLN A 228 8.83 -6.85 51.52
CA GLN A 228 7.57 -7.27 50.92
C GLN A 228 6.49 -6.19 51.03
N MET A 229 6.36 -5.54 52.19
CA MET A 229 5.41 -4.44 52.39
C MET A 229 5.76 -3.23 51.50
N ARG A 230 7.05 -2.86 51.40
CA ARG A 230 7.49 -1.80 50.48
C ARG A 230 7.24 -2.13 49.01
N TRP A 231 7.43 -3.39 48.62
CA TRP A 231 7.07 -3.86 47.28
C TRP A 231 5.57 -3.69 47.01
N PHE A 232 4.70 -4.12 47.94
CA PHE A 232 3.25 -3.99 47.79
C PHE A 232 2.78 -2.52 47.76
N LEU A 233 3.33 -1.66 48.61
CA LEU A 233 3.05 -0.21 48.60
C LEU A 233 3.47 0.44 47.29
N SER A 234 4.63 0.06 46.74
CA SER A 234 5.10 0.56 45.46
C SER A 234 4.24 0.09 44.28
N LEU A 235 3.69 -1.12 44.38
CA LEU A 235 2.80 -1.71 43.38
C LEU A 235 1.44 -1.02 43.36
N SER A 236 0.89 -0.69 44.53
CA SER A 236 -0.42 -0.04 44.70
C SER A 236 -0.37 1.50 44.67
N ARG A 237 0.77 2.10 44.29
CA ARG A 237 1.00 3.56 44.32
C ARG A 237 -0.08 4.39 43.62
N ASN A 238 -0.62 3.89 42.51
CA ASN A 238 -1.64 4.59 41.73
C ASN A 238 -2.94 4.76 42.53
N ALA A 239 -3.42 3.71 43.18
CA ALA A 239 -4.61 3.79 44.02
C ALA A 239 -4.38 4.61 45.29
N ILE A 240 -3.23 4.43 45.94
CA ILE A 240 -2.88 5.17 47.17
C ILE A 240 -2.96 6.68 46.92
N VAL A 241 -2.36 7.16 45.83
CA VAL A 241 -2.32 8.59 45.50
C VAL A 241 -3.72 9.14 45.20
N VAL A 242 -4.57 8.37 44.53
CA VAL A 242 -5.96 8.77 44.27
C VAL A 242 -6.78 8.79 45.56
N ILE A 243 -6.62 7.80 46.44
CA ILE A 243 -7.30 7.76 47.74
C ILE A 243 -6.88 8.92 48.63
N VAL A 244 -5.59 9.21 48.72
CA VAL A 244 -5.08 10.36 49.47
C VAL A 244 -5.59 11.66 48.86
N GLY A 245 -5.63 11.78 47.54
CA GLY A 245 -6.24 12.91 46.84
C GLY A 245 -7.73 13.09 47.18
N MET A 246 -8.51 12.01 47.21
CA MET A 246 -9.93 12.02 47.61
C MET A 246 -10.11 12.51 49.05
N ILE A 247 -9.30 12.00 49.99
CA ILE A 247 -9.37 12.39 51.40
C ILE A 247 -9.02 13.87 51.57
N ILE A 248 -7.94 14.34 50.92
CA ILE A 248 -7.55 15.76 50.96
C ILE A 248 -8.66 16.65 50.39
N ALA A 249 -9.25 16.26 49.26
CA ALA A 249 -10.33 17.04 48.66
C ALA A 249 -11.61 17.04 49.50
N TYR A 250 -11.94 15.93 50.14
CA TYR A 250 -13.04 15.86 51.12
C TYR A 250 -12.79 16.82 52.29
N ILE A 251 -11.59 16.77 52.90
CA ILE A 251 -11.23 17.65 54.01
C ILE A 251 -11.28 19.12 53.58
N LEU A 252 -10.74 19.47 52.41
CA LEU A 252 -10.75 20.84 51.90
C LEU A 252 -12.17 21.35 51.64
N LYS A 253 -13.06 20.51 51.08
CA LYS A 253 -14.47 20.85 50.85
C LYS A 253 -15.20 21.11 52.17
N VAL A 254 -14.98 20.26 53.17
CA VAL A 254 -15.58 20.41 54.51
C VAL A 254 -15.02 21.64 55.26
N THR A 255 -13.72 21.92 55.12
CA THR A 255 -13.06 22.98 55.90
C THR A 255 -13.30 24.38 55.32
N LEU A 256 -13.28 24.53 53.99
CA LEU A 256 -13.43 25.84 53.33
C LEU A 256 -14.86 26.17 52.89
N ASN A 257 -15.83 25.27 53.07
CA ASN A 257 -17.21 25.41 52.55
C ASN A 257 -17.28 25.84 51.06
N SER A 258 -16.22 25.55 50.31
CA SER A 258 -16.01 25.92 48.91
C SER A 258 -15.41 24.73 48.19
N GLU A 259 -15.48 24.71 46.86
CA GLU A 259 -14.81 23.69 46.03
C GLU A 259 -13.51 24.27 45.44
N PRO A 260 -12.40 24.31 46.21
CA PRO A 260 -11.13 24.88 45.73
C PRO A 260 -10.49 24.04 44.62
N VAL A 261 -10.91 22.78 44.48
CA VAL A 261 -10.39 21.80 43.51
C VAL A 261 -11.56 21.24 42.69
N LEU A 262 -11.33 21.07 41.39
CA LEU A 262 -12.26 20.51 40.42
C LEU A 262 -12.38 19.00 40.66
N LEU A 263 -13.55 18.61 41.14
CA LEU A 263 -13.93 17.23 41.36
C LEU A 263 -14.49 16.61 40.07
N ILE A 264 -14.58 15.28 40.06
CA ILE A 264 -15.20 14.54 38.95
C ILE A 264 -16.72 14.78 38.90
N GLY A 265 -17.36 14.85 40.06
CA GLY A 265 -18.81 15.01 40.18
C GLY A 265 -19.55 13.69 40.30
N ASP A 266 -20.86 13.72 40.17
CA ASP A 266 -21.71 12.53 40.34
C ASP A 266 -21.43 11.48 39.27
N ILE A 267 -21.26 10.24 39.72
CA ILE A 267 -21.06 9.06 38.86
C ILE A 267 -22.33 8.21 38.96
N GLY A 268 -22.90 7.83 37.81
CA GLY A 268 -24.07 6.97 37.79
C GLY A 268 -23.80 5.64 38.51
N SER A 269 -24.53 5.38 39.60
CA SER A 269 -24.44 4.10 40.33
C SER A 269 -25.22 3.01 39.61
N GLY A 270 -24.60 1.85 39.42
CA GLY A 270 -25.28 0.67 38.87
C GLY A 270 -24.51 -0.04 37.77
N LEU A 271 -25.09 -1.13 37.29
CA LEU A 271 -24.58 -1.89 36.15
C LEU A 271 -25.04 -1.24 34.84
N PRO A 272 -24.26 -1.39 33.74
CA PRO A 272 -24.67 -0.88 32.45
C PRO A 272 -26.00 -1.51 32.02
N LYS A 273 -26.87 -0.71 31.39
CA LYS A 273 -28.09 -1.24 30.78
C LYS A 273 -27.70 -2.00 29.52
N PHE A 274 -27.81 -3.33 29.56
CA PHE A 274 -27.54 -4.15 28.38
C PHE A 274 -28.62 -3.90 27.32
N GLY A 275 -28.19 -3.48 26.13
CA GLY A 275 -29.06 -3.17 25.01
C GLY A 275 -28.32 -3.31 23.68
N VAL A 276 -29.04 -3.27 22.57
CA VAL A 276 -28.39 -3.20 21.25
C VAL A 276 -27.67 -1.86 21.10
N PRO A 277 -26.51 -1.81 20.40
CA PRO A 277 -25.84 -0.56 20.13
C PRO A 277 -26.77 0.37 19.33
N PRO A 278 -26.72 1.70 19.58
CA PRO A 278 -27.62 2.65 18.92
C PRO A 278 -27.26 2.78 17.43
N PHE A 279 -28.20 2.40 16.57
CA PHE A 279 -28.09 2.57 15.10
C PHE A 279 -28.75 3.86 14.59
N SER A 280 -29.37 4.63 15.48
CA SER A 280 -29.99 5.91 15.20
C SER A 280 -29.93 6.77 16.46
N THR A 281 -29.66 8.07 16.31
CA THR A 281 -29.50 8.98 17.45
C THR A 281 -30.19 10.31 17.18
N VAL A 282 -30.77 10.90 18.23
CA VAL A 282 -31.37 12.23 18.14
C VAL A 282 -30.41 13.23 18.78
N VAL A 283 -29.88 14.14 17.98
CA VAL A 283 -28.98 15.22 18.46
C VAL A 283 -29.67 16.55 18.16
N GLY A 284 -30.13 17.23 19.21
CA GLY A 284 -31.01 18.39 19.06
C GLY A 284 -32.35 18.00 18.42
N ASN A 285 -32.69 18.62 17.28
CA ASN A 285 -33.92 18.34 16.51
C ASN A 285 -33.69 17.45 15.27
N GLN A 286 -32.47 16.96 15.05
CA GLN A 286 -32.15 16.12 13.90
C GLN A 286 -31.95 14.66 14.32
N THR A 287 -32.62 13.77 13.60
CA THR A 287 -32.46 12.32 13.75
C THR A 287 -31.41 11.84 12.76
N TYR A 288 -30.28 11.33 13.26
CA TYR A 288 -29.24 10.74 12.44
C TYR A 288 -29.51 9.25 12.25
N ASN A 289 -29.66 8.81 11.00
CA ASN A 289 -29.76 7.40 10.65
C ASN A 289 -28.38 6.73 10.59
N PHE A 290 -28.34 5.40 10.60
CA PHE A 290 -27.09 4.61 10.56
C PHE A 290 -26.12 5.04 9.44
N ARG A 291 -26.64 5.31 8.24
CA ARG A 291 -25.81 5.75 7.11
C ARG A 291 -25.18 7.11 7.37
N GLU A 292 -25.94 8.06 7.90
CA GLU A 292 -25.47 9.41 8.24
C GLU A 292 -24.48 9.34 9.41
N MET A 293 -24.71 8.49 10.40
CA MET A 293 -23.75 8.25 11.48
C MET A 293 -22.42 7.71 10.94
N ILE A 294 -22.44 6.80 9.97
CA ILE A 294 -21.22 6.31 9.31
C ILE A 294 -20.56 7.42 8.49
N GLU A 295 -21.32 8.24 7.77
CA GLU A 295 -20.79 9.37 7.01
C GLU A 295 -20.12 10.41 7.93
N VAL A 296 -20.69 10.67 9.12
CA VAL A 296 -20.11 11.53 10.16
C VAL A 296 -18.82 10.93 10.75
N LEU A 297 -18.82 9.62 11.06
CA LEU A 297 -17.61 8.93 11.51
C LEU A 297 -16.53 8.90 10.42
N GLY A 298 -16.93 8.85 9.16
CA GLY A 298 -16.07 8.92 7.99
C GLY A 298 -14.92 7.92 8.05
N VAL A 299 -13.70 8.40 7.80
CA VAL A 299 -12.48 7.59 7.78
C VAL A 299 -12.12 7.04 9.16
N GLN A 300 -12.53 7.68 10.26
CA GLN A 300 -12.18 7.25 11.61
C GLN A 300 -12.79 5.90 11.99
N SER A 301 -13.90 5.51 11.35
CA SER A 301 -14.50 4.18 11.47
C SER A 301 -13.53 3.05 11.11
N ALA A 302 -12.56 3.32 10.21
CA ALA A 302 -11.51 2.37 9.82
C ALA A 302 -10.19 2.61 10.58
N VAL A 303 -9.87 3.86 10.97
CA VAL A 303 -8.60 4.19 11.64
C VAL A 303 -8.59 3.69 13.09
N ILE A 304 -9.67 3.91 13.85
CA ILE A 304 -9.79 3.47 15.25
C ILE A 304 -9.55 1.96 15.41
N PRO A 305 -10.20 1.06 14.64
CA PRO A 305 -9.94 -0.37 14.77
C PRO A 305 -8.52 -0.78 14.38
N VAL A 306 -7.92 -0.12 13.38
CA VAL A 306 -6.52 -0.36 13.03
C VAL A 306 -5.64 -0.01 14.22
N ILE A 307 -5.76 1.18 14.81
CA ILE A 307 -4.97 1.58 15.99
C ILE A 307 -5.19 0.62 17.16
N ALA A 308 -6.43 0.20 17.41
CA ALA A 308 -6.75 -0.77 18.47
C ALA A 308 -6.01 -2.11 18.30
N ILE A 309 -5.89 -2.60 17.06
CA ILE A 309 -5.10 -3.79 16.71
C ILE A 309 -3.62 -3.55 16.99
N LEU A 310 -3.08 -2.42 16.50
CA LEU A 310 -1.65 -2.11 16.62
C LEU A 310 -1.25 -1.98 18.09
N GLU A 311 -2.02 -1.26 18.90
CA GLU A 311 -1.77 -1.09 20.34
C GLU A 311 -1.78 -2.45 21.06
N THR A 312 -2.85 -3.22 20.89
CA THR A 312 -3.00 -4.45 21.67
C THR A 312 -1.90 -5.45 21.37
N ILE A 313 -1.51 -5.58 20.09
CA ILE A 313 -0.48 -6.54 19.71
C ILE A 313 0.92 -6.01 20.02
N ALA A 314 1.18 -4.70 19.90
CA ALA A 314 2.45 -4.12 20.34
C ALA A 314 2.66 -4.36 21.84
N ILE A 315 1.63 -4.18 22.65
CA ILE A 315 1.65 -4.48 24.09
C ILE A 315 1.84 -5.97 24.33
N ALA A 316 1.09 -6.83 23.65
CA ALA A 316 1.26 -8.28 23.77
C ALA A 316 2.71 -8.66 23.50
N LYS A 317 3.31 -8.14 22.42
CA LYS A 317 4.71 -8.38 22.02
C LYS A 317 5.72 -7.88 23.04
N ALA A 318 5.51 -6.68 23.58
CA ALA A 318 6.41 -6.09 24.58
C ALA A 318 6.45 -6.91 25.88
N PHE A 319 5.32 -7.54 26.26
CA PHE A 319 5.18 -8.22 27.56
C PHE A 319 5.11 -9.75 27.48
N ALA A 320 5.17 -10.39 26.31
CA ALA A 320 5.23 -11.85 26.17
C ALA A 320 6.67 -12.40 26.23
N VAL A 321 7.37 -12.15 27.33
CA VAL A 321 8.75 -12.64 27.50
C VAL A 321 8.75 -14.17 27.58
N GLY A 322 9.18 -14.83 26.49
CA GLY A 322 9.32 -16.29 26.40
C GLY A 322 8.08 -17.06 25.92
N GLY A 323 6.93 -16.39 25.79
CA GLY A 323 5.69 -16.96 25.27
C GLY A 323 5.52 -16.76 23.76
N ARG A 324 4.63 -17.54 23.13
CA ARG A 324 4.20 -17.30 21.75
C ARG A 324 2.94 -16.44 21.76
N ILE A 325 2.90 -15.40 20.93
CA ILE A 325 1.69 -14.60 20.72
C ILE A 325 1.10 -14.97 19.37
N ASP A 326 -0.17 -15.33 19.35
CA ASP A 326 -0.93 -15.41 18.12
C ASP A 326 -1.67 -14.08 17.89
N ALA A 327 -1.09 -13.22 17.04
CA ALA A 327 -1.68 -11.94 16.68
C ALA A 327 -3.12 -12.08 16.15
N THR A 328 -3.41 -13.15 15.40
CA THR A 328 -4.76 -13.37 14.87
C THR A 328 -5.76 -13.65 15.98
N GLN A 329 -5.34 -14.40 17.00
CA GLN A 329 -6.21 -14.70 18.13
C GLN A 329 -6.44 -13.46 19.00
N GLU A 330 -5.43 -12.63 19.21
CA GLU A 330 -5.58 -11.36 19.92
C GLU A 330 -6.54 -10.41 19.18
N MET A 331 -6.50 -10.38 17.84
CA MET A 331 -7.49 -9.62 17.05
C MET A 331 -8.91 -10.14 17.28
N ILE A 332 -9.12 -11.46 17.23
CA ILE A 332 -10.44 -12.04 17.50
C ILE A 332 -10.91 -11.69 18.91
N ALA A 333 -10.03 -11.81 19.92
CA ALA A 333 -10.35 -11.50 21.30
C ALA A 333 -10.75 -10.03 21.48
N VAL A 334 -9.93 -9.08 20.99
CA VAL A 334 -10.23 -7.63 21.09
C VAL A 334 -11.46 -7.24 20.28
N GLY A 335 -11.65 -7.83 19.10
CA GLY A 335 -12.85 -7.63 18.29
C GLY A 335 -14.11 -8.05 19.03
N LEU A 336 -14.08 -9.24 19.67
CA LEU A 336 -15.18 -9.71 20.51
C LEU A 336 -15.37 -8.84 21.76
N CYS A 337 -14.29 -8.37 22.41
CA CYS A 337 -14.40 -7.47 23.55
C CYS A 337 -15.15 -6.18 23.18
N ASN A 338 -14.85 -5.60 22.01
CA ASN A 338 -15.52 -4.40 21.51
C ASN A 338 -16.96 -4.65 21.06
N ILE A 339 -17.23 -5.76 20.35
CA ILE A 339 -18.59 -6.14 19.94
C ILE A 339 -19.47 -6.34 21.17
N ILE A 340 -19.07 -7.22 22.09
CA ILE A 340 -19.86 -7.55 23.30
C ILE A 340 -19.90 -6.35 24.25
N GLY A 341 -18.81 -5.59 24.37
CA GLY A 341 -18.75 -4.37 25.16
C GLY A 341 -19.75 -3.31 24.70
N SER A 342 -19.99 -3.17 23.40
CA SER A 342 -20.98 -2.20 22.87
C SER A 342 -22.40 -2.48 23.37
N PHE A 343 -22.76 -3.76 23.61
CA PHE A 343 -24.05 -4.10 24.21
C PHE A 343 -24.16 -3.66 25.66
N GLY A 344 -23.04 -3.53 26.36
CA GLY A 344 -22.95 -3.00 27.72
C GLY A 344 -22.62 -1.51 27.79
N GLN A 345 -22.95 -0.73 26.75
CA GLN A 345 -22.68 0.73 26.66
C GLN A 345 -21.19 1.09 26.82
N SER A 346 -20.29 0.23 26.32
CA SER A 346 -18.85 0.49 26.35
C SER A 346 -18.42 1.51 25.29
N MET A 347 -17.50 2.39 25.65
CA MET A 347 -16.64 3.09 24.68
C MET A 347 -15.63 2.10 24.06
N PRO A 348 -14.96 2.44 22.93
CA PRO A 348 -14.04 1.51 22.31
C PRO A 348 -12.81 1.26 23.20
N ILE A 349 -12.34 0.01 23.20
CA ILE A 349 -11.32 -0.52 24.11
C ILE A 349 -10.15 -1.16 23.37
N THR A 350 -8.98 -1.15 24.01
CA THR A 350 -7.73 -1.74 23.50
C THR A 350 -6.88 -2.31 24.65
N GLY A 351 -5.76 -2.94 24.34
CA GLY A 351 -4.77 -3.28 25.36
C GLY A 351 -4.20 -2.02 26.04
N SER A 352 -4.03 -2.04 27.36
CA SER A 352 -3.43 -0.92 28.11
C SER A 352 -1.98 -1.22 28.52
N PHE A 353 -1.05 -0.36 28.10
CA PHE A 353 0.39 -0.47 28.43
C PHE A 353 0.63 -0.48 29.94
N THR A 354 0.04 0.48 30.65
CA THR A 354 0.29 0.67 32.09
C THR A 354 -0.29 -0.47 32.94
N ARG A 355 -1.51 -0.92 32.61
CA ARG A 355 -2.17 -2.04 33.30
C ARG A 355 -1.47 -3.37 33.02
N THR A 356 -1.06 -3.61 31.76
CA THR A 356 -0.33 -4.82 31.36
C THR A 356 1.05 -4.89 32.00
N ALA A 357 1.77 -3.76 32.09
CA ALA A 357 3.06 -3.69 32.77
C ALA A 357 2.92 -4.05 34.26
N LEU A 358 1.88 -3.55 34.94
CA LEU A 358 1.61 -3.88 36.34
C LEU A 358 1.21 -5.36 36.51
N ASN A 359 0.42 -5.89 35.59
CA ASN A 359 0.03 -7.30 35.59
C ASN A 359 1.26 -8.22 35.47
N HIS A 360 2.16 -7.90 34.54
CA HIS A 360 3.44 -8.62 34.36
C HIS A 360 4.34 -8.51 35.60
N VAL A 361 4.51 -7.31 36.17
CA VAL A 361 5.34 -7.10 37.38
C VAL A 361 4.74 -7.78 38.61
N SER A 362 3.41 -7.93 38.68
CA SER A 362 2.73 -8.66 39.74
C SER A 362 2.93 -10.18 39.64
N GLY A 363 3.45 -10.68 38.52
CA GLY A 363 3.77 -12.08 38.33
C GLY A 363 2.57 -12.95 37.96
N VAL A 364 1.57 -12.39 37.29
CA VAL A 364 0.39 -13.12 36.80
C VAL A 364 0.79 -14.37 36.02
N LYS A 365 0.06 -15.47 36.22
CA LYS A 365 0.36 -16.76 35.58
C LYS A 365 -0.66 -17.16 34.55
N THR A 366 -1.91 -16.76 34.74
CA THR A 366 -2.98 -17.10 33.81
C THR A 366 -3.92 -15.92 33.58
N PRO A 367 -4.75 -15.95 32.52
CA PRO A 367 -5.79 -14.95 32.32
C PRO A 367 -6.81 -14.86 33.47
N ALA A 368 -6.87 -15.83 34.39
CA ALA A 368 -7.77 -15.81 35.55
C ALA A 368 -7.58 -14.58 36.45
N GLY A 369 -6.40 -13.96 36.48
CA GLY A 369 -6.19 -12.70 37.21
C GLY A 369 -7.14 -11.58 36.74
N GLY A 370 -7.58 -11.63 35.49
CA GLY A 370 -8.61 -10.74 34.94
C GLY A 370 -9.98 -10.89 35.63
N LEU A 371 -10.33 -12.07 36.14
CA LEU A 371 -11.59 -12.31 36.84
C LEU A 371 -11.65 -11.54 38.16
N THR A 372 -10.55 -11.57 38.93
CA THR A 372 -10.42 -10.80 40.16
C THR A 372 -10.51 -9.29 39.88
N ASN A 373 -9.94 -8.84 38.76
CA ASN A 373 -10.05 -7.44 38.34
C ASN A 373 -11.50 -7.04 38.01
N VAL A 374 -12.22 -7.88 37.26
CA VAL A 374 -13.65 -7.67 36.95
C VAL A 374 -14.48 -7.65 38.23
N LEU A 375 -14.23 -8.56 39.18
CA LEU A 375 -14.96 -8.61 40.45
C LEU A 375 -14.77 -7.30 41.24
N LEU A 376 -13.54 -6.77 41.29
CA LEU A 376 -13.30 -5.51 42.00
C LEU A 376 -13.92 -4.30 41.27
N LEU A 377 -13.94 -4.30 39.92
CA LEU A 377 -14.66 -3.29 39.13
C LEU A 377 -16.17 -3.35 39.36
N PHE A 378 -16.74 -4.55 39.49
CA PHE A 378 -18.15 -4.76 39.83
C PHE A 378 -18.47 -4.18 41.22
N VAL A 379 -17.63 -4.47 42.22
CA VAL A 379 -17.77 -3.88 43.57
C VAL A 379 -17.61 -2.35 43.53
N ALA A 380 -16.70 -1.84 42.71
CA ALA A 380 -16.50 -0.40 42.58
C ALA A 380 -17.73 0.32 42.00
N LEU A 381 -18.37 -0.25 40.97
CA LEU A 381 -19.56 0.30 40.32
C LEU A 381 -20.83 0.24 41.20
N THR A 382 -20.90 -0.74 42.10
CA THR A 382 -22.09 -0.97 42.94
C THR A 382 -21.98 -0.31 44.32
N CYS A 383 -20.78 -0.27 44.91
CA CYS A 383 -20.59 0.17 46.30
C CYS A 383 -19.74 1.43 46.46
N LEU A 384 -18.85 1.79 45.51
CA LEU A 384 -17.84 2.84 45.70
C LEU A 384 -18.09 4.13 44.89
N THR A 385 -19.15 4.21 44.09
CA THR A 385 -19.42 5.37 43.22
C THR A 385 -19.63 6.67 44.00
N SER A 386 -20.27 6.61 45.17
CA SER A 386 -20.44 7.77 46.05
C SER A 386 -19.11 8.33 46.57
N ALA A 387 -18.12 7.47 46.83
CA ALA A 387 -16.79 7.91 47.23
C ALA A 387 -16.02 8.54 46.06
N PHE A 388 -16.22 8.05 44.83
CA PHE A 388 -15.54 8.55 43.64
C PHE A 388 -15.93 9.97 43.23
N TYR A 389 -17.03 10.50 43.75
CA TYR A 389 -17.40 11.92 43.60
C TYR A 389 -16.24 12.86 43.97
N TYR A 390 -15.51 12.53 45.04
CA TYR A 390 -14.43 13.37 45.59
C TYR A 390 -13.09 13.19 44.87
N ILE A 391 -13.00 12.42 43.79
CA ILE A 391 -11.74 12.27 43.07
C ILE A 391 -11.36 13.62 42.43
N PRO A 392 -10.16 14.16 42.72
CA PRO A 392 -9.72 15.41 42.11
C PRO A 392 -9.21 15.20 40.68
N LYS A 393 -9.64 16.03 39.75
CA LYS A 393 -9.17 16.00 38.35
C LYS A 393 -7.66 16.25 38.25
N ALA A 394 -7.09 17.14 39.07
CA ALA A 394 -5.65 17.36 39.16
C ALA A 394 -4.85 16.11 39.57
N SER A 395 -5.39 15.27 40.47
CA SER A 395 -4.71 14.04 40.91
C SER A 395 -4.64 13.01 39.78
N LEU A 396 -5.72 12.88 39.00
CA LEU A 396 -5.74 12.04 37.80
C LEU A 396 -4.78 12.56 36.73
N ALA A 397 -4.71 13.89 36.51
CA ALA A 397 -3.78 14.49 35.56
C ALA A 397 -2.31 14.21 35.93
N GLY A 398 -1.94 14.40 37.21
CA GLY A 398 -0.61 14.09 37.72
C GLY A 398 -0.25 12.61 37.62
N LEU A 399 -1.23 11.72 37.85
CA LEU A 399 -1.08 10.27 37.64
C LEU A 399 -0.81 9.93 36.18
N ILE A 400 -1.56 10.51 35.24
CA ILE A 400 -1.40 10.26 33.79
C ILE A 400 -0.04 10.79 33.31
N ILE A 401 0.34 12.03 33.65
CA ILE A 401 1.64 12.62 33.26
C ILE A 401 2.80 11.77 33.76
N THR A 402 2.76 11.33 35.03
CA THR A 402 3.79 10.46 35.60
C THR A 402 3.86 9.11 34.87
N ALA A 403 2.71 8.55 34.50
CA ALA A 403 2.65 7.30 33.74
C ALA A 403 3.23 7.45 32.32
N MET A 404 2.98 8.58 31.65
CA MET A 404 3.52 8.85 30.31
C MET A 404 5.03 9.02 30.32
N PHE A 405 5.59 9.71 31.32
CA PHE A 405 7.03 9.89 31.46
C PHE A 405 7.80 8.56 31.54
N PHE A 406 7.24 7.56 32.23
CA PHE A 406 7.84 6.23 32.34
C PHE A 406 7.58 5.33 31.13
N MET A 407 6.78 5.76 30.16
CA MET A 407 6.52 5.03 28.92
C MET A 407 7.54 5.35 27.82
N ILE A 408 8.28 6.46 27.96
CA ILE A 408 9.33 6.86 27.00
C ILE A 408 10.56 5.96 27.19
N ASP A 409 10.92 5.21 26.15
CA ASP A 409 12.09 4.33 26.15
C ASP A 409 13.36 5.09 25.75
N TYR A 410 13.96 5.79 26.70
CA TYR A 410 15.19 6.56 26.49
C TYR A 410 16.39 5.70 26.07
N ASP A 411 16.43 4.42 26.48
CA ASP A 411 17.54 3.51 26.16
C ASP A 411 17.56 3.15 24.68
N MET A 412 16.38 3.05 24.05
CA MET A 412 16.25 2.73 22.63
C MET A 412 16.90 3.79 21.73
N PHE A 413 16.75 5.08 22.07
CA PHE A 413 17.39 6.18 21.34
C PHE A 413 18.90 6.02 21.24
N GLY A 414 19.55 5.74 22.38
CA GLY A 414 21.00 5.55 22.44
C GLY A 414 21.48 4.31 21.69
N LYS A 415 20.73 3.19 21.79
CA LYS A 415 21.05 1.93 21.10
C LYS A 415 20.92 2.05 19.59
N LEU A 416 19.83 2.65 19.08
CA LEU A 416 19.59 2.79 17.65
C LEU A 416 20.59 3.78 17.02
N TRP A 417 20.89 4.89 17.69
CA TRP A 417 21.88 5.86 17.19
C TRP A 417 23.26 5.23 16.97
N ARG A 418 23.70 4.35 17.87
CA ARG A 418 25.02 3.68 17.80
C ARG A 418 25.06 2.52 16.80
N ASN A 419 23.98 1.74 16.71
CA ASN A 419 23.98 0.46 15.98
C ASN A 419 23.32 0.51 14.60
N GLY A 420 22.40 1.45 14.35
CA GLY A 420 21.57 1.47 13.14
C GLY A 420 20.95 2.83 12.86
N ILE A 421 21.69 3.72 12.19
CA ILE A 421 21.22 5.07 11.86
C ILE A 421 19.92 5.07 11.04
N LYS A 422 19.69 4.06 10.19
CA LYS A 422 18.46 3.94 9.40
C LYS A 422 17.24 3.73 10.29
N ASP A 423 17.35 2.82 11.25
CA ASP A 423 16.29 2.50 12.20
C ASP A 423 16.05 3.67 13.16
N PHE A 424 17.11 4.40 13.53
CA PHE A 424 17.00 5.66 14.26
C PHE A 424 16.23 6.72 13.47
N VAL A 425 16.56 6.92 12.19
CA VAL A 425 15.84 7.87 11.32
C VAL A 425 14.37 7.46 11.20
N LEU A 426 14.07 6.18 11.04
CA LEU A 426 12.70 5.67 10.99
C LEU A 426 11.92 6.00 12.26
N MET A 427 12.53 5.78 13.44
CA MET A 427 11.93 6.14 14.72
C MET A 427 11.67 7.64 14.82
N MET A 428 12.62 8.49 14.43
CA MET A 428 12.47 9.96 14.47
C MET A 428 11.36 10.44 13.52
N VAL A 429 11.31 9.91 12.29
CA VAL A 429 10.27 10.25 11.32
C VAL A 429 8.89 9.85 11.84
N THR A 430 8.77 8.64 12.37
CA THR A 430 7.52 8.16 12.99
C THR A 430 7.11 9.07 14.14
N MET A 431 8.05 9.43 15.03
CA MET A 431 7.79 10.30 16.18
C MET A 431 7.33 11.70 15.76
N PHE A 432 8.02 12.35 14.82
CA PHE A 432 7.68 13.72 14.42
C PHE A 432 6.37 13.81 13.64
N ILE A 433 6.12 12.89 12.70
CA ILE A 433 4.84 12.87 11.99
C ILE A 433 3.70 12.58 12.98
N SER A 434 3.90 11.64 13.90
CA SER A 434 2.91 11.33 14.96
C SER A 434 2.59 12.56 15.82
N LEU A 435 3.61 13.34 16.18
CA LEU A 435 3.47 14.49 17.07
C LEU A 435 2.78 15.69 16.39
N PHE A 436 3.11 15.95 15.12
CA PHE A 436 2.66 17.17 14.42
C PHE A 436 1.46 16.97 13.51
N ALA A 437 1.36 15.83 12.82
CA ALA A 437 0.23 15.55 11.93
C ALA A 437 -0.87 14.75 12.63
N GLY A 438 -0.53 13.99 13.67
CA GLY A 438 -1.45 13.12 14.40
C GLY A 438 -0.92 11.69 14.48
N LEU A 439 -1.29 11.00 15.56
CA LEU A 439 -0.82 9.64 15.89
C LEU A 439 -1.11 8.63 14.78
N GLU A 440 -2.30 8.72 14.16
CA GLU A 440 -2.67 7.87 13.02
C GLU A 440 -1.72 8.01 11.82
N TYR A 441 -1.34 9.23 11.45
CA TYR A 441 -0.50 9.48 10.29
C TYR A 441 0.93 9.04 10.53
N GLY A 442 1.45 9.25 11.74
CA GLY A 442 2.80 8.89 12.07
C GLY A 442 3.05 7.39 12.08
N ILE A 443 2.12 6.59 12.63
CA ILE A 443 2.25 5.13 12.61
C ILE A 443 2.14 4.56 11.19
N ILE A 444 1.21 5.09 10.38
CA ILE A 444 1.06 4.69 8.97
C ILE A 444 2.32 5.03 8.18
N ALA A 445 2.87 6.24 8.35
CA ALA A 445 4.10 6.67 7.69
C ALA A 445 5.30 5.78 8.09
N GLY A 446 5.43 5.45 9.38
CA GLY A 446 6.47 4.55 9.86
C GLY A 446 6.39 3.15 9.25
N ILE A 447 5.20 2.53 9.26
CA ILE A 447 4.97 1.21 8.65
C ILE A 447 5.23 1.26 7.14
N LEU A 448 4.77 2.31 6.45
CA LEU A 448 4.92 2.43 5.01
C LEU A 448 6.38 2.63 4.58
N LEU A 449 7.13 3.49 5.28
CA LEU A 449 8.57 3.67 5.03
C LEU A 449 9.35 2.37 5.25
N GLU A 450 9.00 1.62 6.30
CA GLU A 450 9.65 0.35 6.59
C GLU A 450 9.29 -0.74 5.58
N ALA A 451 8.02 -0.83 5.17
CA ALA A 451 7.57 -1.73 4.12
C ALA A 451 8.27 -1.40 2.78
N LEU A 452 8.41 -0.12 2.43
CA LEU A 452 9.15 0.32 1.25
C LEU A 452 10.64 -0.04 1.32
N SER A 453 11.25 0.09 2.51
CA SER A 453 12.64 -0.33 2.76
C SER A 453 12.82 -1.83 2.52
N LEU A 454 11.92 -2.67 3.05
CA LEU A 454 11.92 -4.12 2.82
C LEU A 454 11.73 -4.47 1.35
N LEU A 455 10.75 -3.84 0.71
CA LEU A 455 10.47 -4.03 -0.72
C LEU A 455 11.70 -3.64 -1.57
N TYR A 456 12.41 -2.57 -1.22
CA TYR A 456 13.66 -2.18 -1.89
C TYR A 456 14.73 -3.28 -1.81
N TYR A 457 14.92 -3.91 -0.64
CA TYR A 457 15.87 -5.02 -0.50
C TYR A 457 15.45 -6.26 -1.29
N VAL A 458 14.15 -6.54 -1.38
CA VAL A 458 13.61 -7.65 -2.19
C VAL A 458 13.80 -7.40 -3.69
N ALA A 459 13.60 -6.17 -4.16
CA ALA A 459 13.77 -5.80 -5.56
C ALA A 459 15.26 -5.78 -6.00
N ARG A 460 16.20 -5.64 -5.07
CA ARG A 460 17.65 -5.55 -5.38
C ARG A 460 18.49 -6.60 -4.66
N PRO A 461 18.35 -7.89 -5.00
CA PRO A 461 19.18 -8.93 -4.43
C PRO A 461 20.64 -8.80 -4.87
N SER A 462 21.55 -9.17 -3.97
CA SER A 462 22.99 -9.10 -4.21
C SER A 462 23.47 -10.28 -5.06
N LEU A 463 23.70 -10.08 -6.35
CA LEU A 463 24.43 -11.06 -7.18
C LEU A 463 25.92 -11.13 -6.75
N GLU A 464 26.39 -12.31 -6.37
CA GLU A 464 27.81 -12.61 -6.17
C GLU A 464 28.44 -13.06 -7.50
N VAL A 465 29.53 -12.39 -7.89
CA VAL A 465 30.27 -12.65 -9.12
C VAL A 465 31.67 -13.09 -8.74
N ASN A 466 31.97 -14.37 -8.96
CA ASN A 466 33.27 -14.96 -8.69
C ASN A 466 33.96 -15.28 -10.02
N ARG A 467 35.24 -14.93 -10.15
CA ARG A 467 36.07 -15.35 -11.28
C ARG A 467 36.99 -16.45 -10.78
N ILE A 468 36.86 -17.63 -11.35
CA ILE A 468 37.68 -18.79 -11.01
C ILE A 468 38.64 -19.01 -12.18
N ARG A 469 39.94 -18.94 -11.90
CA ARG A 469 41.00 -19.24 -12.86
C ARG A 469 41.43 -20.69 -12.66
N TYR A 470 41.42 -21.49 -13.72
CA TYR A 470 41.89 -22.88 -13.77
C TYR A 470 43.02 -22.98 -14.80
N GLU A 471 43.76 -24.10 -14.81
CA GLU A 471 44.97 -24.26 -15.61
C GLU A 471 44.78 -24.05 -17.13
N LYS A 472 43.56 -24.22 -17.65
CA LYS A 472 43.22 -24.10 -19.08
C LYS A 472 42.36 -22.86 -19.43
N GLY A 473 42.08 -21.96 -18.48
CA GLY A 473 41.26 -20.76 -18.76
C GLY A 473 40.66 -20.07 -17.53
N GLU A 474 39.86 -19.03 -17.76
CA GLU A 474 39.04 -18.37 -16.73
C GLU A 474 37.57 -18.72 -16.93
N VAL A 475 36.81 -18.83 -15.83
CA VAL A 475 35.35 -18.99 -15.83
C VAL A 475 34.77 -17.96 -14.87
N MET A 476 33.66 -17.37 -15.28
CA MET A 476 32.88 -16.49 -14.43
C MET A 476 31.70 -17.27 -13.83
N VAL A 477 31.67 -17.39 -12.51
CA VAL A 477 30.57 -18.03 -11.77
C VAL A 477 29.68 -16.95 -11.16
N LEU A 478 28.43 -16.91 -11.62
CA LEU A 478 27.37 -16.07 -11.08
C LEU A 478 26.53 -16.89 -10.11
N THR A 479 26.61 -16.60 -8.81
CA THR A 479 25.79 -17.28 -7.81
C THR A 479 24.48 -16.52 -7.61
N LEU A 480 23.35 -17.19 -7.85
CA LEU A 480 22.02 -16.61 -7.66
C LEU A 480 21.59 -16.71 -6.18
N CYS A 481 20.90 -15.68 -5.69
CA CYS A 481 20.32 -15.67 -4.32
C CYS A 481 19.14 -16.65 -4.19
N GLU A 482 18.78 -17.02 -2.95
CA GLU A 482 17.89 -18.17 -2.72
C GLU A 482 16.46 -18.00 -3.24
N ASN A 483 15.83 -16.88 -2.90
CA ASN A 483 14.46 -16.58 -3.27
C ASN A 483 14.43 -15.32 -4.13
N MET A 484 13.88 -15.47 -5.32
CA MET A 484 13.84 -14.40 -6.31
C MET A 484 12.39 -14.19 -6.74
N SER A 485 11.84 -13.04 -6.36
CA SER A 485 10.52 -12.62 -6.83
C SER A 485 10.62 -11.85 -8.14
N TYR A 486 9.49 -11.68 -8.82
CA TYR A 486 9.42 -10.93 -10.08
C TYR A 486 10.04 -9.51 -10.00
N CYS A 487 10.04 -8.87 -8.83
CA CYS A 487 10.63 -7.54 -8.62
C CYS A 487 12.14 -7.52 -8.91
N ALA A 488 12.82 -8.62 -8.58
CA ALA A 488 14.26 -8.74 -8.78
C ALA A 488 14.64 -9.04 -10.24
N ALA A 489 13.69 -9.45 -11.08
CA ALA A 489 13.98 -9.97 -12.41
C ALA A 489 14.76 -8.97 -13.28
N GLU A 490 14.34 -7.70 -13.26
CA GLU A 490 14.95 -6.66 -14.09
C GLU A 490 16.31 -6.21 -13.53
N HIS A 491 16.42 -6.09 -12.21
CA HIS A 491 17.69 -5.79 -11.57
C HIS A 491 18.73 -6.89 -11.85
N LEU A 492 18.31 -8.14 -11.74
CA LEU A 492 19.14 -9.30 -12.06
C LEU A 492 19.57 -9.26 -13.53
N ARG A 493 18.62 -9.05 -14.46
CA ARG A 493 18.89 -8.91 -15.89
C ARG A 493 19.98 -7.88 -16.16
N ARG A 494 19.79 -6.67 -15.64
CA ARG A 494 20.74 -5.58 -15.81
C ARG A 494 22.11 -5.93 -15.26
N LYS A 495 22.18 -6.47 -14.04
CA LYS A 495 23.45 -6.80 -13.38
C LYS A 495 24.21 -7.93 -14.07
N ILE A 496 23.52 -8.96 -14.56
CA ILE A 496 24.12 -10.05 -15.35
C ILE A 496 24.68 -9.49 -16.66
N MET A 497 23.89 -8.66 -17.38
CA MET A 497 24.31 -8.03 -18.65
C MET A 497 25.42 -7.00 -18.48
N ASP A 498 25.46 -6.26 -17.37
CA ASP A 498 26.53 -5.33 -17.03
C ASP A 498 27.84 -6.08 -16.75
N THR A 499 27.74 -7.20 -16.04
CA THR A 499 28.90 -8.02 -15.68
C THR A 499 29.46 -8.77 -16.89
N SER A 500 28.59 -9.31 -17.75
CA SER A 500 29.01 -10.02 -18.97
C SER A 500 29.60 -9.09 -20.03
N ALA A 501 29.10 -7.86 -20.14
CA ALA A 501 29.65 -6.85 -21.06
C ALA A 501 31.11 -6.46 -20.79
N ILE A 502 31.60 -6.64 -19.55
CA ILE A 502 32.98 -6.30 -19.17
C ILE A 502 33.97 -7.38 -19.64
N SER A 503 33.52 -8.59 -19.96
CA SER A 503 34.42 -9.72 -20.23
C SER A 503 33.86 -10.60 -21.34
N THR A 504 34.10 -10.17 -22.58
CA THR A 504 33.79 -10.92 -23.79
C THR A 504 34.65 -12.19 -23.88
N ASN A 505 34.06 -13.33 -24.29
CA ASN A 505 34.70 -14.66 -24.49
C ASN A 505 35.04 -15.50 -23.25
N ILE A 506 34.63 -15.13 -22.03
CA ILE A 506 34.81 -15.99 -20.85
C ILE A 506 33.58 -16.89 -20.64
N PRO A 507 33.71 -18.22 -20.54
CA PRO A 507 32.57 -19.10 -20.24
C PRO A 507 31.90 -18.73 -18.91
N LEU A 508 30.56 -18.69 -18.93
CA LEU A 508 29.71 -18.21 -17.84
C LEU A 508 28.97 -19.38 -17.19
N ILE A 509 29.20 -19.59 -15.90
CA ILE A 509 28.44 -20.55 -15.09
C ILE A 509 27.42 -19.78 -14.25
N ILE A 510 26.14 -20.13 -14.38
CA ILE A 510 25.09 -19.63 -13.51
C ILE A 510 24.82 -20.73 -12.46
N ASP A 511 25.26 -20.47 -11.23
CA ASP A 511 25.10 -21.37 -10.08
C ASP A 511 23.75 -21.13 -9.41
N GLY A 512 22.88 -22.14 -9.50
CA GLY A 512 21.56 -22.18 -8.89
C GLY A 512 21.49 -23.01 -7.61
N THR A 513 22.62 -23.40 -7.00
CA THR A 513 22.65 -24.26 -5.80
C THR A 513 21.79 -23.70 -4.66
N ASN A 514 21.77 -22.38 -4.51
CA ASN A 514 21.04 -21.70 -3.46
C ASN A 514 19.58 -21.41 -3.82
N LEU A 515 19.20 -21.49 -5.11
CA LEU A 515 17.84 -21.17 -5.58
C LEU A 515 16.83 -22.21 -5.11
N ARG A 516 15.89 -21.77 -4.26
CA ARG A 516 14.78 -22.62 -3.79
C ARG A 516 13.48 -22.32 -4.53
N LYS A 517 13.14 -21.04 -4.65
CA LYS A 517 11.86 -20.59 -5.22
C LYS A 517 12.04 -19.40 -6.14
N VAL A 518 11.41 -19.49 -7.31
CA VAL A 518 11.47 -18.48 -8.38
C VAL A 518 10.08 -18.34 -8.99
N ASP A 519 9.65 -17.10 -9.21
CA ASP A 519 8.39 -16.82 -9.90
C ASP A 519 8.56 -16.95 -11.43
N TYR A 520 7.46 -17.16 -12.16
CA TYR A 520 7.46 -17.35 -13.61
C TYR A 520 8.18 -16.21 -14.35
N THR A 521 7.96 -14.95 -13.92
CA THR A 521 8.56 -13.76 -14.53
C THR A 521 10.09 -13.74 -14.43
N VAL A 522 10.65 -14.19 -13.30
CA VAL A 522 12.10 -14.26 -13.12
C VAL A 522 12.67 -15.36 -14.01
N THR A 523 12.01 -16.52 -14.08
CA THR A 523 12.47 -17.61 -14.93
C THR A 523 12.41 -17.24 -16.41
N TYR A 524 11.33 -16.59 -16.86
CA TYR A 524 11.22 -16.09 -18.23
C TYR A 524 12.35 -15.10 -18.57
N ASN A 525 12.61 -14.12 -17.70
CA ASN A 525 13.73 -13.19 -17.89
C ASN A 525 15.09 -13.90 -17.90
N LEU A 526 15.31 -14.84 -16.98
CA LEU A 526 16.55 -15.62 -16.93
C LEU A 526 16.77 -16.41 -18.24
N MET A 527 15.74 -17.08 -18.74
CA MET A 527 15.82 -17.83 -20.02
C MET A 527 16.05 -16.89 -21.21
N SER A 528 15.37 -15.75 -21.25
CA SER A 528 15.60 -14.72 -22.28
C SER A 528 17.05 -14.21 -22.26
N ILE A 529 17.62 -13.95 -21.07
CA ILE A 529 19.02 -13.54 -20.92
C ILE A 529 19.96 -14.63 -21.41
N ILE A 530 19.71 -15.89 -21.03
CA ILE A 530 20.55 -17.01 -21.47
C ILE A 530 20.52 -17.12 -22.99
N LYS A 531 19.36 -16.93 -23.63
CA LYS A 531 19.23 -16.92 -25.09
C LYS A 531 20.02 -15.78 -25.73
N ASP A 532 19.95 -14.58 -25.18
CA ASP A 532 20.70 -13.41 -25.67
C ASP A 532 22.21 -13.58 -25.48
N LEU A 533 22.64 -14.04 -24.30
CA LEU A 533 24.05 -14.27 -23.99
C LEU A 533 24.63 -15.45 -24.75
N ASN A 534 23.85 -16.48 -25.08
CA ASN A 534 24.32 -17.63 -25.85
C ASN A 534 24.82 -17.26 -27.26
N LYS A 535 24.41 -16.09 -27.78
CA LYS A 535 24.96 -15.53 -29.02
C LYS A 535 26.42 -15.08 -28.89
N THR A 536 26.89 -14.84 -27.67
CA THR A 536 28.19 -14.20 -27.37
C THR A 536 29.08 -14.99 -26.42
N HIS A 537 28.53 -15.86 -25.57
CA HIS A 537 29.24 -16.60 -24.53
C HIS A 537 28.75 -18.05 -24.46
N GLN A 538 29.64 -18.98 -24.09
CA GLN A 538 29.26 -20.34 -23.72
C GLN A 538 28.74 -20.36 -22.27
N ILE A 539 27.52 -20.86 -22.05
CA ILE A 539 26.81 -20.79 -20.76
C ILE A 539 26.50 -22.18 -20.23
N LEU A 540 26.71 -22.40 -18.93
CA LEU A 540 26.33 -23.61 -18.19
C LEU A 540 25.44 -23.26 -16.99
N LEU A 541 24.40 -24.06 -16.76
CA LEU A 541 23.47 -23.93 -15.63
C LEU A 541 23.78 -25.02 -14.61
N MET A 542 24.22 -24.63 -13.41
CA MET A 542 24.67 -25.57 -12.39
C MET A 542 23.65 -25.72 -11.25
N ASN A 543 23.38 -26.95 -10.82
CA ASN A 543 22.65 -27.28 -9.58
C ASN A 543 21.24 -26.67 -9.41
N PHE A 544 20.43 -26.63 -10.48
CA PHE A 544 19.03 -26.23 -10.38
C PHE A 544 18.17 -27.38 -9.81
N ASN A 545 17.30 -27.05 -8.84
CA ASN A 545 16.30 -27.98 -8.31
C ASN A 545 15.40 -28.54 -9.43
N VAL A 546 14.90 -29.78 -9.29
CA VAL A 546 14.12 -30.51 -10.31
C VAL A 546 12.84 -29.76 -10.70
N GLU A 547 12.14 -29.16 -9.74
CA GLU A 547 10.95 -28.34 -10.01
C GLU A 547 11.30 -27.08 -10.82
N LEU A 548 12.41 -26.42 -10.48
CA LEU A 548 12.89 -25.23 -11.20
C LEU A 548 13.36 -25.58 -12.62
N LYS A 549 14.07 -26.72 -12.78
CA LYS A 549 14.48 -27.22 -14.10
C LYS A 549 13.27 -27.47 -14.99
N LYS A 550 12.21 -28.11 -14.48
CA LYS A 550 10.95 -28.32 -15.22
C LYS A 550 10.31 -26.98 -15.64
N LEU A 551 10.30 -25.98 -14.75
CA LEU A 551 9.74 -24.66 -15.06
C LEU A 551 10.55 -23.93 -16.14
N CYS A 552 11.88 -24.03 -16.12
CA CYS A 552 12.76 -23.51 -17.17
C CYS A 552 12.51 -24.20 -18.53
N LEU A 553 12.45 -25.54 -18.54
CA LEU A 553 12.24 -26.33 -19.76
C LEU A 553 10.86 -26.13 -20.39
N ASN A 554 9.83 -25.85 -19.58
CA ASN A 554 8.51 -25.48 -20.08
C ASN A 554 8.50 -24.16 -20.86
N ILE A 555 9.47 -23.27 -20.62
CA ILE A 555 9.60 -21.98 -21.32
C ILE A 555 10.45 -22.16 -22.58
N GLU A 556 11.63 -22.77 -22.48
CA GLU A 556 12.53 -22.97 -23.61
C GLU A 556 13.15 -24.38 -23.56
N LEU A 557 12.62 -25.28 -24.42
CA LEU A 557 13.01 -26.69 -24.48
C LEU A 557 14.45 -26.90 -25.00
N GLU A 558 14.98 -25.97 -25.80
CA GLU A 558 16.29 -26.10 -26.47
C GLU A 558 17.50 -26.06 -25.52
N LEU A 559 17.31 -25.72 -24.23
CA LEU A 559 18.38 -25.51 -23.25
C LEU A 559 18.68 -26.73 -22.36
N GLU A 560 18.06 -27.89 -22.60
CA GLU A 560 18.18 -29.06 -21.73
C GLU A 560 19.61 -29.58 -21.55
N SER A 561 20.42 -29.54 -22.61
CA SER A 561 21.80 -30.03 -22.63
C SER A 561 22.79 -29.19 -21.80
N LYS A 562 22.36 -28.04 -21.27
CA LYS A 562 23.22 -27.11 -20.51
C LYS A 562 23.11 -27.22 -18.99
N PHE A 563 22.22 -28.07 -18.49
CA PHE A 563 22.06 -28.31 -17.06
C PHE A 563 23.07 -29.36 -16.56
N VAL A 564 23.92 -28.97 -15.61
CA VAL A 564 24.96 -29.82 -15.02
C VAL A 564 24.80 -29.87 -13.50
N TYR A 565 25.00 -31.04 -12.90
CA TYR A 565 25.00 -31.24 -11.45
C TYR A 565 26.43 -31.51 -10.97
N ALA A 566 26.89 -30.74 -9.98
CA ALA A 566 28.23 -30.88 -9.40
C ALA A 566 28.15 -31.44 -7.97
N ALA A 567 29.10 -32.30 -7.61
CA ALA A 567 29.26 -32.82 -6.25
C ALA A 567 29.78 -31.72 -5.28
N LYS A 568 29.27 -31.71 -4.05
CA LYS A 568 29.57 -30.70 -3.01
C LYS A 568 31.02 -30.78 -2.53
N GLU A 569 31.74 -29.66 -2.59
CA GLU A 569 32.92 -29.38 -1.75
C GLU A 569 32.68 -28.14 -0.87
N PRO A 570 33.34 -28.06 0.32
CA PRO A 570 33.08 -27.00 1.29
C PRO A 570 33.71 -25.67 0.86
N LYS A 571 32.91 -24.59 0.90
CA LYS A 571 33.36 -23.21 0.64
C LYS A 571 33.95 -22.60 1.93
N ASN A 572 35.26 -22.34 1.92
CA ASN A 572 35.92 -21.39 2.83
C ASN A 572 36.56 -20.28 1.99
N VAL A 573 36.00 -19.06 1.93
CA VAL A 573 36.79 -17.84 1.67
C VAL A 573 36.10 -16.62 2.29
N PHE A 574 36.85 -15.89 3.13
CA PHE A 574 36.46 -14.64 3.77
C PHE A 574 36.97 -13.41 2.97
N ARG A 575 36.04 -12.49 2.71
CA ARG A 575 36.09 -11.01 2.67
C ARG A 575 37.41 -10.28 2.32
N ARG A 576 37.33 -9.44 1.27
CA ARG A 576 37.76 -8.02 1.31
C ARG A 576 37.08 -7.21 0.21
N LYS A 577 36.29 -6.20 0.61
CA LYS A 577 36.06 -4.96 -0.17
C LYS A 577 35.54 -3.88 0.78
N ALA A 578 36.43 -2.98 1.17
CA ALA A 578 36.10 -1.71 1.79
C ALA A 578 36.88 -0.60 1.08
N LYS A 579 36.24 0.56 0.95
CA LYS A 579 36.70 1.82 0.37
C LYS A 579 36.82 1.88 -1.16
N LYS A 580 35.69 2.24 -1.78
CA LYS A 580 35.59 3.33 -2.78
C LYS A 580 34.13 3.75 -2.88
N TRP A 581 33.69 4.50 -1.87
CA TRP A 581 32.41 5.20 -1.84
C TRP A 581 32.69 6.53 -1.16
N VAL A 582 32.86 7.57 -2.00
CA VAL A 582 32.78 9.03 -1.78
C VAL A 582 33.73 9.66 -2.81
N GLN A 583 33.24 9.81 -4.04
CA GLN A 583 33.59 10.85 -5.01
C GLN A 583 32.94 10.50 -6.35
N LYS A 584 31.80 11.14 -6.64
CA LYS A 584 31.34 11.54 -7.99
C LYS A 584 29.95 12.16 -7.84
N SER A 585 29.89 13.36 -7.29
CA SER A 585 28.83 14.31 -7.65
C SER A 585 29.40 15.17 -8.78
N CYS A 586 28.70 15.20 -9.91
CA CYS A 586 29.09 15.79 -11.19
C CYS A 586 30.29 15.14 -11.91
N SER A 587 30.04 14.00 -12.58
CA SER A 587 30.90 13.50 -13.65
C SER A 587 30.13 13.50 -14.97
N VAL A 588 30.83 13.69 -16.09
CA VAL A 588 30.31 13.66 -17.48
C VAL A 588 29.41 12.45 -17.76
N GLU A 589 29.63 11.33 -17.06
CA GLU A 589 28.77 10.13 -17.13
C GLU A 589 27.33 10.37 -16.66
N VAL A 590 27.11 11.21 -15.65
CA VAL A 590 25.76 11.54 -15.15
C VAL A 590 25.01 12.40 -16.17
N VAL A 591 25.70 13.35 -16.81
CA VAL A 591 25.14 14.19 -17.87
C VAL A 591 24.78 13.35 -19.09
N LYS A 592 25.66 12.44 -19.53
CA LYS A 592 25.37 11.48 -20.62
C LYS A 592 24.20 10.56 -20.30
N LYS A 593 23.99 10.22 -19.03
CA LYS A 593 22.88 9.38 -18.59
C LYS A 593 21.54 10.13 -18.56
N ARG A 594 21.53 11.41 -18.16
CA ARG A 594 20.32 12.24 -18.03
C ARG A 594 19.89 12.92 -19.33
N LEU A 595 20.81 13.11 -20.28
CA LEU A 595 20.55 13.64 -21.63
C LEU A 595 20.97 12.62 -22.70
N PRO A 596 20.11 11.63 -23.02
CA PRO A 596 20.43 10.57 -23.98
C PRO A 596 20.81 11.07 -25.38
N ILE A 597 20.33 12.24 -25.81
CA ILE A 597 20.67 12.83 -27.11
C ILE A 597 22.19 12.96 -27.35
N ILE A 598 22.95 13.28 -26.30
CA ILE A 598 24.42 13.44 -26.38
C ILE A 598 25.10 12.07 -26.64
N SER A 599 24.43 10.96 -26.32
CA SER A 599 24.97 9.61 -26.46
C SER A 599 24.75 9.00 -27.84
N TRP A 600 23.59 9.28 -28.47
CA TRP A 600 23.19 8.65 -29.74
C TRP A 600 23.46 9.54 -30.96
N LEU A 601 23.29 10.87 -30.85
CA LEU A 601 23.45 11.80 -31.97
C LEU A 601 24.85 11.72 -32.61
N PRO A 602 25.97 11.64 -31.84
CA PRO A 602 27.30 11.50 -32.43
C PRO A 602 27.56 10.14 -33.09
N LYS A 603 26.75 9.11 -32.79
CA LYS A 603 26.88 7.74 -33.35
C LYS A 603 25.94 7.50 -34.52
N TYR A 604 25.21 8.53 -34.97
CA TYR A 604 24.22 8.42 -36.02
C TYR A 604 24.89 8.14 -37.37
N LYS A 605 24.48 7.05 -38.05
CA LYS A 605 24.98 6.67 -39.38
C LYS A 605 23.97 7.06 -40.45
N SER A 606 24.45 7.47 -41.64
CA SER A 606 23.60 7.83 -42.77
C SER A 606 22.67 6.69 -43.24
N GLU A 607 23.06 5.43 -43.01
CA GLU A 607 22.24 4.25 -43.31
C GLU A 607 20.92 4.21 -42.52
N TYR A 608 20.87 4.82 -41.33
CA TYR A 608 19.68 4.83 -40.47
C TYR A 608 18.63 5.84 -40.93
N TYR A 609 19.02 6.84 -41.73
CA TYR A 609 18.15 7.92 -42.17
C TYR A 609 16.86 7.44 -42.84
N ILE A 610 16.97 6.51 -43.80
CA ILE A 610 15.80 6.01 -44.53
C ILE A 610 14.86 5.25 -43.59
N GLN A 611 15.40 4.48 -42.63
CA GLN A 611 14.61 3.69 -41.69
C GLN A 611 13.87 4.59 -40.70
N ASP A 612 14.56 5.60 -40.16
CA ASP A 612 13.99 6.54 -39.21
C ASP A 612 12.94 7.45 -39.87
N VAL A 613 13.15 7.88 -41.12
CA VAL A 613 12.14 8.65 -41.88
C VAL A 613 10.88 7.83 -42.17
N ILE A 614 11.02 6.58 -42.64
CA ILE A 614 9.87 5.69 -42.89
C ILE A 614 9.13 5.41 -41.58
N ALA A 615 9.84 5.14 -40.50
CA ALA A 615 9.25 4.94 -39.18
C ALA A 615 8.50 6.20 -38.70
N GLY A 616 9.09 7.38 -38.85
CA GLY A 616 8.44 8.64 -38.47
C GLY A 616 7.19 8.96 -39.29
N ILE A 617 7.20 8.75 -40.61
CA ILE A 617 6.02 8.94 -41.47
C ILE A 617 4.91 7.97 -41.07
N THR A 618 5.22 6.69 -40.89
CA THR A 618 4.24 5.64 -40.57
C THR A 618 3.60 5.85 -39.20
N VAL A 619 4.41 6.20 -38.20
CA VAL A 619 3.94 6.56 -36.85
C VAL A 619 3.14 7.86 -36.90
N GLY A 620 3.59 8.89 -37.62
CA GLY A 620 2.90 10.18 -37.72
C GLY A 620 1.53 10.08 -38.40
N LEU A 621 1.43 9.33 -39.50
CA LEU A 621 0.17 9.02 -40.18
C LEU A 621 -0.83 8.31 -39.25
N THR A 622 -0.34 7.49 -38.31
CA THR A 622 -1.18 6.85 -37.30
C THR A 622 -1.49 7.77 -36.12
N ALA A 623 -0.56 8.63 -35.74
CA ALA A 623 -0.70 9.53 -34.59
C ALA A 623 -1.75 10.62 -34.82
N ILE A 624 -1.93 11.11 -36.05
CA ILE A 624 -2.94 12.13 -36.39
C ILE A 624 -4.37 11.67 -36.06
N PRO A 625 -4.91 10.60 -36.70
CA PRO A 625 -6.28 10.17 -36.44
C PRO A 625 -6.49 9.68 -35.02
N GLN A 626 -5.48 9.02 -34.42
CA GLN A 626 -5.56 8.59 -33.03
C GLN A 626 -5.55 9.77 -32.04
N GLY A 627 -4.72 10.79 -32.27
CA GLY A 627 -4.65 11.98 -31.42
C GLY A 627 -5.98 12.71 -31.40
N ILE A 628 -6.57 12.91 -32.58
CA ILE A 628 -7.92 13.48 -32.75
C ILE A 628 -8.95 12.63 -31.99
N ALA A 629 -8.94 11.31 -32.18
CA ALA A 629 -9.90 10.42 -31.55
C ALA A 629 -9.81 10.46 -30.01
N TYR A 630 -8.58 10.49 -29.46
CA TYR A 630 -8.38 10.51 -28.01
C TYR A 630 -8.74 11.85 -27.37
N ALA A 631 -8.54 12.98 -28.07
CA ALA A 631 -9.04 14.27 -27.60
C ALA A 631 -10.58 14.27 -27.50
N VAL A 632 -11.25 13.71 -28.50
CA VAL A 632 -12.72 13.56 -28.50
C VAL A 632 -13.20 12.65 -27.36
N ILE A 633 -12.47 11.57 -27.04
CA ILE A 633 -12.79 10.73 -25.86
C ILE A 633 -12.66 11.52 -24.55
N ALA A 634 -11.65 12.38 -24.45
CA ALA A 634 -11.43 13.23 -23.28
C ALA A 634 -12.44 14.38 -23.18
N GLY A 635 -13.38 14.54 -24.12
CA GLY A 635 -14.29 15.69 -24.17
C GLY A 635 -13.61 17.00 -24.60
N LEU A 636 -12.39 16.93 -25.13
CA LEU A 636 -11.62 18.09 -25.61
C LEU A 636 -11.81 18.33 -27.10
N SER A 637 -11.51 19.55 -27.55
CA SER A 637 -11.39 19.85 -28.97
C SER A 637 -10.30 18.98 -29.62
N PRO A 638 -10.49 18.50 -30.87
CA PRO A 638 -9.57 17.58 -31.56
C PRO A 638 -8.09 17.99 -31.59
N GLU A 639 -7.83 19.30 -31.66
CA GLU A 639 -6.50 19.89 -31.72
C GLU A 639 -5.65 19.59 -30.48
N TYR A 640 -6.24 19.49 -29.28
CA TYR A 640 -5.52 19.19 -28.04
C TYR A 640 -4.75 17.86 -28.11
N GLY A 641 -5.28 16.87 -28.85
CA GLY A 641 -4.60 15.60 -29.07
C GLY A 641 -3.43 15.69 -30.05
N LEU A 642 -3.50 16.60 -31.01
CA LEU A 642 -2.41 16.89 -31.94
C LEU A 642 -1.32 17.72 -31.25
N TYR A 643 -1.69 18.74 -30.46
CA TYR A 643 -0.78 19.53 -29.62
C TYR A 643 -0.01 18.63 -28.65
N ALA A 644 -0.71 17.70 -28.01
CA ALA A 644 -0.10 16.70 -27.14
C ALA A 644 0.90 15.81 -27.87
N SER A 645 0.57 15.37 -29.09
CA SER A 645 1.46 14.51 -29.89
C SER A 645 2.69 15.26 -30.43
N LEU A 646 2.55 16.56 -30.70
CA LEU A 646 3.61 17.44 -31.22
C LEU A 646 4.63 17.77 -30.14
N THR A 647 4.18 18.37 -29.03
CA THR A 647 5.04 18.83 -27.92
C THR A 647 5.82 17.68 -27.29
N SER A 648 5.14 16.57 -27.01
CA SER A 648 5.76 15.36 -26.48
C SER A 648 6.77 14.73 -27.43
N GLY A 649 6.51 14.78 -28.73
CA GLY A 649 7.43 14.27 -29.75
C GLY A 649 8.77 14.99 -29.72
N VAL A 650 8.77 16.32 -29.60
CA VAL A 650 9.99 17.12 -29.52
C VAL A 650 10.80 16.78 -28.27
N VAL A 651 10.13 16.78 -27.10
CA VAL A 651 10.80 16.57 -25.82
C VAL A 651 11.34 15.15 -25.69
N TYR A 652 10.59 14.15 -26.16
CA TYR A 652 11.00 12.75 -26.04
C TYR A 652 12.22 12.42 -26.90
N VAL A 653 12.42 13.05 -28.06
CA VAL A 653 13.63 12.87 -28.88
C VAL A 653 14.90 13.30 -28.12
N ILE A 654 14.79 14.30 -27.24
CA ILE A 654 15.90 14.86 -26.47
C ILE A 654 16.19 14.01 -25.22
N PHE A 655 15.15 13.66 -24.46
CA PHE A 655 15.27 13.06 -23.13
C PHE A 655 15.01 11.55 -23.05
N GLY A 656 14.32 10.98 -24.05
CA GLY A 656 13.93 9.57 -24.08
C GLY A 656 15.13 8.63 -24.19
N SER A 657 15.10 7.53 -23.44
CA SER A 657 16.18 6.53 -23.47
C SER A 657 15.88 5.38 -24.42
N CYS A 658 14.60 5.04 -24.61
CA CYS A 658 14.16 4.01 -25.54
C CYS A 658 13.71 4.61 -26.89
N TYR A 659 14.40 4.25 -27.98
CA TYR A 659 14.10 4.76 -29.33
C TYR A 659 12.86 4.13 -29.98
N ASN A 660 12.46 2.92 -29.54
CA ASN A 660 11.24 2.27 -30.05
C ASN A 660 9.98 2.95 -29.50
N VAL A 661 10.03 3.46 -28.27
CA VAL A 661 8.89 4.08 -27.62
C VAL A 661 8.51 5.39 -28.29
N THR A 662 7.21 5.59 -28.48
CA THR A 662 6.64 6.79 -29.09
C THR A 662 5.59 7.35 -28.15
N VAL A 663 5.78 8.60 -27.73
CA VAL A 663 4.92 9.27 -26.75
C VAL A 663 3.82 10.08 -27.44
N GLY A 664 2.66 10.16 -26.79
CA GLY A 664 1.55 11.05 -27.13
C GLY A 664 0.30 10.74 -26.28
N PRO A 665 -0.87 11.27 -26.63
CA PRO A 665 -2.10 10.94 -25.91
C PRO A 665 -2.45 9.46 -26.12
N THR A 666 -3.01 8.84 -25.08
CA THR A 666 -3.51 7.46 -25.11
C THR A 666 -4.97 7.41 -24.69
N ALA A 667 -5.66 6.34 -25.11
CA ALA A 667 -7.07 6.15 -24.79
C ALA A 667 -7.33 6.06 -23.28
N ILE A 668 -6.41 5.47 -22.52
CA ILE A 668 -6.52 5.30 -21.06
C ILE A 668 -6.49 6.67 -20.37
N LEU A 669 -5.46 7.47 -20.64
CA LEU A 669 -5.35 8.81 -20.06
C LEU A 669 -6.50 9.72 -20.49
N ALA A 670 -6.91 9.64 -21.76
CA ALA A 670 -8.05 10.39 -22.26
C ALA A 670 -9.34 10.08 -21.49
N ALA A 671 -9.64 8.78 -21.28
CA ALA A 671 -10.81 8.36 -20.53
C ALA A 671 -10.77 8.81 -19.06
N MET A 672 -9.60 8.76 -18.41
CA MET A 672 -9.45 9.24 -17.03
C MET A 672 -9.65 10.76 -16.92
N THR A 673 -9.17 11.53 -17.90
CA THR A 673 -9.37 12.98 -17.94
C THR A 673 -10.78 13.41 -18.32
N ALA A 674 -11.54 12.56 -19.04
CA ALA A 674 -12.85 12.90 -19.58
C ALA A 674 -13.82 13.40 -18.50
N LYS A 675 -13.82 12.77 -17.32
CA LYS A 675 -14.68 13.16 -16.20
C LYS A 675 -14.52 14.64 -15.81
N TYR A 676 -13.29 15.15 -15.76
CA TYR A 676 -13.06 16.54 -15.35
C TYR A 676 -13.26 17.54 -16.48
N VAL A 677 -13.01 17.12 -17.71
CA VAL A 677 -13.19 18.01 -18.86
C VAL A 677 -14.67 18.19 -19.19
N VAL A 678 -15.44 17.10 -19.18
CA VAL A 678 -16.87 17.11 -19.52
C VAL A 678 -17.68 17.88 -18.48
N ASP A 679 -17.37 17.69 -17.19
CA ASP A 679 -18.11 18.35 -16.10
C ASP A 679 -17.60 19.77 -15.80
N TYR A 680 -16.36 20.11 -16.19
CA TYR A 680 -15.74 21.40 -15.90
C TYR A 680 -15.21 22.09 -17.18
N SER A 681 -13.91 22.02 -17.43
CA SER A 681 -13.27 22.75 -18.54
C SER A 681 -12.00 22.06 -19.03
N ALA A 682 -11.54 22.44 -20.21
CA ALA A 682 -10.28 21.96 -20.79
C ALA A 682 -9.04 22.28 -19.92
N ASP A 683 -9.13 23.33 -19.10
CA ASP A 683 -8.06 23.77 -18.20
C ASP A 683 -7.68 22.69 -17.19
N PHE A 684 -8.65 21.88 -16.75
CA PHE A 684 -8.40 20.74 -15.86
C PHE A 684 -7.50 19.70 -16.51
N ALA A 685 -7.63 19.44 -17.82
CA ALA A 685 -6.76 18.50 -18.52
C ALA A 685 -5.32 19.04 -18.64
N ILE A 686 -5.16 20.34 -18.94
CA ILE A 686 -3.84 20.99 -19.03
C ILE A 686 -3.15 21.00 -17.66
N LEU A 687 -3.88 21.38 -16.60
CA LEU A 687 -3.36 21.38 -15.24
C LEU A 687 -3.01 19.95 -14.79
N THR A 688 -3.82 18.96 -15.14
CA THR A 688 -3.53 17.55 -14.86
C THR A 688 -2.27 17.09 -15.57
N ALA A 689 -2.03 17.51 -16.82
CA ALA A 689 -0.78 17.22 -17.52
C ALA A 689 0.42 17.84 -16.79
N PHE A 690 0.31 19.09 -16.34
CA PHE A 690 1.34 19.76 -15.56
C PHE A 690 1.65 19.03 -14.24
N LEU A 691 0.62 18.78 -13.41
CA LEU A 691 0.75 18.11 -12.11
C LEU A 691 1.30 16.69 -12.26
N SER A 692 0.80 15.95 -13.26
CA SER A 692 1.31 14.64 -13.62
C SER A 692 2.80 14.71 -13.97
N GLY A 693 3.17 15.66 -14.83
CA GLY A 693 4.55 15.91 -15.23
C GLY A 693 5.48 16.21 -14.05
N VAL A 694 5.08 17.12 -13.15
CA VAL A 694 5.82 17.47 -11.93
C VAL A 694 6.01 16.25 -11.05
N PHE A 695 4.94 15.49 -10.79
CA PHE A 695 5.00 14.29 -9.95
C PHE A 695 5.99 13.25 -10.52
N MET A 696 5.89 12.91 -11.80
CA MET A 696 6.79 11.96 -12.45
C MET A 696 8.24 12.45 -12.47
N PHE A 697 8.45 13.73 -12.74
CA PHE A 697 9.78 14.34 -12.73
C PHE A 697 10.42 14.29 -11.34
N THR A 698 9.67 14.62 -10.28
CA THR A 698 10.12 14.52 -8.88
C THR A 698 10.45 13.07 -8.51
N MET A 699 9.61 12.10 -8.87
CA MET A 699 9.91 10.68 -8.65
C MET A 699 11.19 10.24 -9.38
N GLY A 700 11.39 10.73 -10.60
CA GLY A 700 12.60 10.49 -11.39
C GLY A 700 13.86 11.07 -10.75
N ILE A 701 13.79 12.28 -10.18
CA ILE A 701 14.91 12.90 -9.44
C ILE A 701 15.24 12.10 -8.17
N LEU A 702 14.21 11.68 -7.42
CA LEU A 702 14.36 10.86 -6.21
C LEU A 702 14.81 9.41 -6.51
N ASN A 703 15.03 9.06 -7.79
CA ASN A 703 15.41 7.72 -8.25
C ASN A 703 14.41 6.62 -7.84
N LEU A 704 13.12 6.96 -7.76
CA LEU A 704 12.05 6.04 -7.38
C LEU A 704 11.61 5.08 -8.51
N GLY A 705 12.41 4.94 -9.57
CA GLY A 705 12.12 4.03 -10.69
C GLY A 705 12.02 2.55 -10.29
N PHE A 706 12.55 2.17 -9.13
CA PHE A 706 12.37 0.82 -8.58
C PHE A 706 10.91 0.53 -8.20
N LEU A 707 10.08 1.55 -7.92
CA LEU A 707 8.68 1.34 -7.56
C LEU A 707 7.87 0.68 -8.69
N VAL A 708 8.28 0.92 -9.94
CA VAL A 708 7.65 0.34 -11.12
C VAL A 708 8.01 -1.14 -11.29
N GLU A 709 9.06 -1.62 -10.62
CA GLU A 709 9.43 -3.04 -10.60
C GLU A 709 8.49 -3.88 -9.71
N PHE A 710 7.68 -3.26 -8.85
CA PHE A 710 6.69 -3.96 -8.02
C PHE A 710 5.37 -4.24 -8.74
N ILE A 711 5.22 -3.87 -10.00
CA ILE A 711 4.01 -4.21 -10.75
C ILE A 711 4.30 -5.40 -11.64
N SER A 712 3.64 -6.52 -11.34
CA SER A 712 3.82 -7.72 -12.14
C SER A 712 3.07 -7.66 -13.46
N MET A 713 3.52 -8.51 -14.40
CA MET A 713 2.87 -8.69 -15.69
C MET A 713 1.39 -9.13 -15.57
N PRO A 714 0.99 -10.02 -14.64
CA PRO A 714 -0.42 -10.31 -14.36
C PRO A 714 -1.26 -9.07 -14.00
N VAL A 715 -0.73 -8.17 -13.16
CA VAL A 715 -1.45 -6.94 -12.79
C VAL A 715 -1.58 -6.00 -14.00
N ILE A 716 -0.49 -5.80 -14.75
CA ILE A 716 -0.51 -4.99 -15.99
C ILE A 716 -1.50 -5.57 -16.99
N SER A 717 -1.46 -6.88 -17.25
CA SER A 717 -2.35 -7.57 -18.19
C SER A 717 -3.82 -7.51 -17.78
N GLY A 718 -4.11 -7.69 -16.49
CA GLY A 718 -5.48 -7.55 -15.95
C GLY A 718 -6.00 -6.12 -16.09
N PHE A 719 -5.15 -5.12 -15.81
CA PHE A 719 -5.46 -3.70 -15.99
C PHE A 719 -5.68 -3.33 -17.46
N THR A 720 -4.77 -3.70 -18.38
CA THR A 720 -4.88 -3.37 -19.80
C THR A 720 -6.10 -4.03 -20.44
N THR A 721 -6.43 -5.26 -20.03
CA THR A 721 -7.63 -5.97 -20.50
C THR A 721 -8.90 -5.27 -20.02
N ALA A 722 -8.96 -4.86 -18.75
CA ALA A 722 -10.10 -4.11 -18.22
C ALA A 722 -10.24 -2.74 -18.90
N ALA A 723 -9.14 -2.01 -19.09
CA ALA A 723 -9.13 -0.74 -19.81
C ALA A 723 -9.60 -0.90 -21.26
N ALA A 724 -9.10 -1.92 -21.97
CA ALA A 724 -9.52 -2.22 -23.34
C ALA A 724 -11.03 -2.49 -23.43
N LEU A 725 -11.58 -3.28 -22.50
CA LEU A 725 -13.01 -3.56 -22.44
C LEU A 725 -13.84 -2.31 -22.08
N GLN A 726 -13.37 -1.49 -21.14
CA GLN A 726 -14.04 -0.24 -20.77
C GLN A 726 -14.06 0.77 -21.91
N ILE A 727 -12.94 0.95 -22.60
CA ILE A 727 -12.86 1.84 -23.76
C ILE A 727 -13.74 1.32 -24.90
N ALA A 728 -13.72 0.01 -25.17
CA ALA A 728 -14.59 -0.59 -26.18
C ALA A 728 -16.08 -0.36 -25.87
N ALA A 729 -16.48 -0.51 -24.60
CA ALA A 729 -17.85 -0.22 -24.16
C ALA A 729 -18.22 1.27 -24.32
N ALA A 730 -17.31 2.19 -23.97
CA ALA A 730 -17.52 3.62 -24.15
C ALA A 730 -17.69 4.01 -25.64
N GLN A 731 -17.02 3.31 -26.56
CA GLN A 731 -17.15 3.54 -28.00
C GLN A 731 -18.43 3.00 -28.63
N LEU A 732 -19.22 2.16 -27.93
CA LEU A 732 -20.47 1.62 -28.48
C LEU A 732 -21.45 2.74 -28.90
N LYS A 733 -21.48 3.85 -28.16
CA LYS A 733 -22.30 5.02 -28.51
C LYS A 733 -21.97 5.55 -29.91
N SER A 734 -20.71 5.88 -30.16
CA SER A 734 -20.24 6.41 -31.44
C SER A 734 -20.19 5.36 -32.55
N PHE A 735 -20.14 4.07 -32.19
CA PHE A 735 -20.16 2.97 -33.15
C PHE A 735 -21.55 2.79 -33.78
N PHE A 736 -22.61 2.93 -32.98
CA PHE A 736 -24.00 2.74 -33.37
C PHE A 736 -24.81 4.04 -33.57
N GLY A 737 -24.21 5.21 -33.29
CA GLY A 737 -24.88 6.52 -33.38
C GLY A 737 -25.99 6.74 -32.36
N LEU A 738 -25.83 6.18 -31.15
CA LEU A 738 -26.83 6.25 -30.10
C LEU A 738 -26.95 7.66 -29.50
N LYS A 739 -28.18 8.07 -29.18
CA LYS A 739 -28.45 9.29 -28.39
C LYS A 739 -28.26 9.00 -26.89
N GLY A 740 -27.71 9.96 -26.13
CA GLY A 740 -27.49 9.85 -24.68
C GLY A 740 -26.02 9.89 -24.25
N SER A 741 -25.73 9.66 -22.97
CA SER A 741 -24.35 9.60 -22.44
C SER A 741 -23.75 8.21 -22.62
N SER A 742 -22.43 8.12 -22.85
CA SER A 742 -21.70 6.85 -22.90
C SER A 742 -21.54 6.20 -21.51
N GLY A 743 -21.92 6.88 -20.41
CA GLY A 743 -21.67 6.43 -19.04
C GLY A 743 -20.21 6.57 -18.62
N ASN A 744 -19.97 6.65 -17.31
CA ASN A 744 -18.62 6.83 -16.74
C ASN A 744 -17.92 5.48 -16.44
N PHE A 745 -18.70 4.44 -16.15
CA PHE A 745 -18.20 3.10 -15.82
C PHE A 745 -18.64 2.06 -16.85
N PHE A 746 -17.89 0.96 -16.95
CA PHE A 746 -18.18 -0.13 -17.89
C PHE A 746 -19.62 -0.66 -17.77
N ALA A 747 -20.09 -0.90 -16.53
CA ALA A 747 -21.44 -1.38 -16.28
C ALA A 747 -22.51 -0.37 -16.74
N GLU A 748 -22.27 0.91 -16.52
CA GLU A 748 -23.15 2.00 -16.93
C GLU A 748 -23.17 2.16 -18.46
N SER A 749 -22.02 2.08 -19.12
CA SER A 749 -21.94 2.11 -20.59
C SER A 749 -22.72 0.97 -21.25
N ILE A 750 -22.62 -0.24 -20.69
CA ILE A 750 -23.38 -1.40 -21.19
C ILE A 750 -24.87 -1.22 -20.93
N LEU A 751 -25.26 -0.74 -19.74
CA LEU A 751 -26.66 -0.51 -19.41
C LEU A 751 -27.26 0.58 -20.32
N ASN A 752 -26.56 1.68 -20.52
CA ASN A 752 -26.95 2.77 -21.42
C ASN A 752 -27.03 2.33 -22.88
N PHE A 753 -26.19 1.37 -23.30
CA PHE A 753 -26.31 0.75 -24.61
C PHE A 753 -27.65 0.00 -24.71
N PHE A 754 -27.96 -0.88 -23.76
CA PHE A 754 -29.19 -1.67 -23.76
C PHE A 754 -30.47 -0.83 -23.65
N THR A 755 -30.44 0.29 -22.93
CA THR A 755 -31.60 1.19 -22.84
C THR A 755 -31.85 1.96 -24.15
N ASN A 756 -30.79 2.29 -24.90
CA ASN A 756 -30.88 3.16 -26.08
C ASN A 756 -30.79 2.40 -27.42
N VAL A 757 -30.82 1.07 -27.43
CA VAL A 757 -30.76 0.22 -28.64
C VAL A 757 -31.78 0.62 -29.70
N GLY A 758 -32.95 1.14 -29.31
CA GLY A 758 -33.97 1.61 -30.25
C GLY A 758 -33.57 2.83 -31.09
N THR A 759 -32.50 3.54 -30.73
CA THR A 759 -32.06 4.80 -31.40
C THR A 759 -30.90 4.63 -32.38
N ILE A 760 -30.55 3.38 -32.73
CA ILE A 760 -29.41 3.06 -33.61
C ILE A 760 -29.55 3.73 -34.97
N GLN A 761 -28.48 4.39 -35.41
CA GLN A 761 -28.37 4.94 -36.75
C GLN A 761 -27.67 3.95 -37.69
N LEU A 762 -28.38 3.59 -38.78
CA LEU A 762 -27.91 2.59 -39.73
C LEU A 762 -26.60 3.02 -40.42
N TRP A 763 -26.51 4.27 -40.89
CA TRP A 763 -25.34 4.78 -41.62
C TRP A 763 -24.07 4.76 -40.77
N GLU A 764 -24.16 5.09 -39.48
CA GLU A 764 -23.02 5.03 -38.57
C GLU A 764 -22.57 3.59 -38.33
N THR A 765 -23.52 2.68 -38.11
CA THR A 765 -23.23 1.25 -37.88
C THR A 765 -22.60 0.58 -39.11
N VAL A 766 -23.09 0.90 -40.31
CA VAL A 766 -22.53 0.39 -41.57
C VAL A 766 -21.11 0.94 -41.77
N LEU A 767 -20.90 2.24 -41.55
CA LEU A 767 -19.58 2.83 -41.71
C LEU A 767 -18.57 2.29 -40.70
N SER A 768 -18.96 2.16 -39.42
CA SER A 768 -18.08 1.65 -38.36
C SER A 768 -17.78 0.15 -38.50
N SER A 769 -18.74 -0.67 -38.95
CA SER A 769 -18.48 -2.07 -39.27
C SER A 769 -17.59 -2.22 -40.53
N ALA A 770 -17.83 -1.42 -41.57
CA ALA A 770 -16.99 -1.39 -42.76
C ALA A 770 -15.55 -0.98 -42.44
N THR A 771 -15.33 -0.03 -41.52
CA THR A 771 -13.97 0.37 -41.12
C THR A 771 -13.21 -0.74 -40.41
N ILE A 772 -13.87 -1.52 -39.53
CA ILE A 772 -13.28 -2.70 -38.91
C ILE A 772 -12.89 -3.74 -39.98
N VAL A 773 -13.80 -4.06 -40.90
CA VAL A 773 -13.54 -5.01 -41.99
C VAL A 773 -12.36 -4.56 -42.84
N MET A 774 -12.32 -3.28 -43.22
CA MET A 774 -11.21 -2.70 -43.99
C MET A 774 -9.88 -2.75 -43.25
N LEU A 775 -9.85 -2.45 -41.94
CA LEU A 775 -8.64 -2.57 -41.13
C LEU A 775 -8.10 -4.00 -41.09
N ILE A 776 -8.98 -5.00 -40.97
CA ILE A 776 -8.61 -6.42 -40.96
C ILE A 776 -8.10 -6.85 -42.35
N LEU A 777 -8.77 -6.45 -43.44
CA LEU A 777 -8.35 -6.75 -44.80
C LEU A 777 -6.99 -6.14 -45.14
N LEU A 778 -6.79 -4.86 -44.84
CA LEU A 778 -5.51 -4.17 -45.04
C LEU A 778 -4.38 -4.81 -44.23
N LYS A 779 -4.67 -5.26 -42.99
CA LYS A 779 -3.70 -6.00 -42.17
C LYS A 779 -3.33 -7.35 -42.79
N LYS A 780 -4.32 -8.12 -43.31
CA LYS A 780 -4.06 -9.39 -43.99
C LYS A 780 -3.27 -9.19 -45.28
N MET A 781 -3.55 -8.13 -46.04
CA MET A 781 -2.87 -7.83 -47.30
C MET A 781 -1.36 -7.63 -47.15
N GLY A 782 -0.89 -7.16 -45.99
CA GLY A 782 0.54 -6.99 -45.69
C GLY A 782 1.21 -8.20 -45.02
N GLN A 783 0.49 -9.27 -44.70
CA GLN A 783 1.11 -10.45 -44.08
C GLN A 783 2.08 -11.13 -45.07
N GLY A 784 3.31 -11.38 -44.61
CA GLY A 784 4.35 -12.03 -45.41
C GLY A 784 5.15 -11.12 -46.36
N CYS A 785 4.79 -9.84 -46.49
CA CYS A 785 5.57 -8.86 -47.26
C CYS A 785 6.66 -8.24 -46.38
N LYS A 786 7.91 -8.27 -46.86
CA LYS A 786 9.04 -7.59 -46.21
C LYS A 786 9.44 -6.34 -46.97
N ARG A 787 10.09 -5.40 -46.27
CA ARG A 787 10.65 -4.17 -46.85
C ARG A 787 11.61 -4.43 -48.02
N THR A 788 12.35 -5.55 -47.96
CA THR A 788 13.40 -5.93 -48.92
C THR A 788 12.87 -6.65 -50.16
N ASP A 789 11.57 -6.85 -50.26
CA ASP A 789 10.95 -7.52 -51.41
C ASP A 789 10.76 -6.53 -52.59
N GLY A 790 10.38 -7.03 -53.77
CA GLY A 790 10.14 -6.19 -54.95
C GLY A 790 9.08 -5.10 -54.76
N PHE A 791 9.12 -4.07 -55.61
CA PHE A 791 8.36 -2.81 -55.49
C PHE A 791 6.87 -2.99 -55.12
N PHE A 792 6.15 -3.91 -55.77
CA PHE A 792 4.73 -4.18 -55.46
C PHE A 792 4.49 -4.71 -54.03
N LYS A 793 5.40 -5.56 -53.51
CA LYS A 793 5.31 -6.06 -52.13
C LYS A 793 5.66 -4.96 -51.12
N GLN A 794 6.59 -4.06 -51.47
CA GLN A 794 6.93 -2.90 -50.65
C GLN A 794 5.76 -1.92 -50.52
N ILE A 795 5.03 -1.64 -51.61
CA ILE A 795 3.81 -0.81 -51.58
C ILE A 795 2.75 -1.45 -50.69
N ARG A 796 2.47 -2.75 -50.88
CA ARG A 796 1.50 -3.49 -50.05
C ARG A 796 1.87 -3.45 -48.57
N TRP A 797 3.15 -3.62 -48.26
CA TRP A 797 3.68 -3.52 -46.91
C TRP A 797 3.43 -2.13 -46.31
N PHE A 798 3.75 -1.05 -47.04
CA PHE A 798 3.54 0.32 -46.59
C PHE A 798 2.05 0.66 -46.37
N ILE A 799 1.17 0.24 -47.29
CA ILE A 799 -0.28 0.46 -47.16
C ILE A 799 -0.83 -0.28 -45.93
N SER A 800 -0.40 -1.53 -45.71
CA SER A 800 -0.80 -2.31 -44.51
C SER A 800 -0.30 -1.68 -43.21
N LEU A 801 0.86 -1.02 -43.25
CA LEU A 801 1.47 -0.34 -42.11
C LEU A 801 0.73 0.96 -41.79
N SER A 802 0.34 1.73 -42.80
CA SER A 802 -0.41 2.98 -42.70
C SER A 802 -1.95 2.80 -42.69
N ARG A 803 -2.44 1.59 -42.42
CA ARG A 803 -3.88 1.23 -42.50
C ARG A 803 -4.81 2.16 -41.71
N ASN A 804 -4.38 2.66 -40.55
CA ASN A 804 -5.17 3.55 -39.71
C ASN A 804 -5.46 4.89 -40.41
N ALA A 805 -4.45 5.45 -41.08
CA ALA A 805 -4.61 6.68 -41.85
C ALA A 805 -5.47 6.45 -43.10
N VAL A 806 -5.22 5.35 -43.82
CA VAL A 806 -5.94 5.00 -45.05
C VAL A 806 -7.45 4.87 -44.79
N VAL A 807 -7.85 4.17 -43.73
CA VAL A 807 -9.27 3.98 -43.39
C VAL A 807 -9.95 5.29 -42.99
N VAL A 808 -9.25 6.19 -42.29
CA VAL A 808 -9.80 7.49 -41.94
C VAL A 808 -9.95 8.40 -43.16
N VAL A 809 -8.99 8.41 -44.08
CA VAL A 809 -9.08 9.16 -45.33
C VAL A 809 -10.22 8.65 -46.21
N ILE A 810 -10.38 7.33 -46.35
CA ILE A 810 -11.51 6.75 -47.09
C ILE A 810 -12.84 7.12 -46.42
N GLY A 811 -12.92 7.02 -45.08
CA GLY A 811 -14.12 7.43 -44.34
C GLY A 811 -14.48 8.90 -44.52
N MET A 812 -13.46 9.77 -44.57
CA MET A 812 -13.63 11.20 -44.83
C MET A 812 -14.19 11.46 -46.24
N ILE A 813 -13.66 10.79 -47.26
CA ILE A 813 -14.16 10.89 -48.64
C ILE A 813 -15.61 10.42 -48.72
N ILE A 814 -15.93 9.28 -48.08
CA ILE A 814 -17.30 8.74 -48.04
C ILE A 814 -18.26 9.74 -47.37
N ALA A 815 -17.88 10.32 -46.23
CA ALA A 815 -18.73 11.32 -45.56
C ALA A 815 -18.90 12.60 -46.37
N TYR A 816 -17.85 13.06 -47.05
CA TYR A 816 -17.93 14.20 -47.96
C TYR A 816 -18.91 13.93 -49.12
N VAL A 817 -18.79 12.76 -49.78
CA VAL A 817 -19.68 12.36 -50.89
C VAL A 817 -21.13 12.20 -50.40
N ILE A 818 -21.36 11.57 -49.25
CA ILE A 818 -22.70 11.40 -48.68
C ILE A 818 -23.33 12.77 -48.38
N LYS A 819 -22.58 13.68 -47.77
CA LYS A 819 -23.07 15.03 -47.47
C LYS A 819 -23.45 15.79 -48.75
N MET A 820 -22.63 15.68 -49.79
CA MET A 820 -22.87 16.33 -51.08
C MET A 820 -24.02 15.70 -51.87
N THR A 821 -24.28 14.39 -51.70
CA THR A 821 -25.29 13.66 -52.48
C THR A 821 -26.67 13.67 -51.82
N LEU A 822 -26.74 13.53 -50.49
CA LEU A 822 -28.01 13.43 -49.76
C LEU A 822 -28.52 14.75 -49.17
N GLU A 823 -27.72 15.82 -49.19
CA GLU A 823 -28.02 17.14 -48.57
C GLU A 823 -28.53 17.04 -47.11
N ARG A 824 -28.22 15.94 -46.42
CA ARG A 824 -28.62 15.66 -45.04
C ARG A 824 -27.41 15.25 -44.24
N ASP A 825 -27.37 15.66 -42.98
CA ASP A 825 -26.36 15.22 -42.02
C ASP A 825 -26.66 13.79 -41.56
N ALA A 826 -26.37 12.82 -42.42
CA ALA A 826 -26.59 11.40 -42.17
C ALA A 826 -25.51 10.74 -41.28
N LEU A 827 -24.38 11.42 -41.05
CA LEU A 827 -23.24 10.93 -40.29
C LEU A 827 -22.74 12.01 -39.33
N ALA A 828 -22.48 11.66 -38.07
CA ALA A 828 -21.81 12.56 -37.14
C ALA A 828 -20.33 12.73 -37.51
N VAL A 829 -19.96 13.93 -37.96
CA VAL A 829 -18.58 14.34 -38.24
C VAL A 829 -17.96 15.08 -37.04
N ILE A 830 -16.63 15.27 -37.09
CA ILE A 830 -15.89 15.97 -36.02
C ILE A 830 -16.22 17.46 -35.97
N GLY A 831 -16.36 18.12 -37.12
CA GLY A 831 -16.59 19.56 -37.21
C GLY A 831 -15.31 20.37 -37.28
N ASP A 832 -15.42 21.69 -37.10
CA ASP A 832 -14.28 22.61 -37.23
C ASP A 832 -13.19 22.34 -36.19
N ILE A 833 -11.94 22.35 -36.66
CA ILE A 833 -10.73 22.20 -35.84
C ILE A 833 -9.98 23.52 -35.93
N GLY A 834 -9.57 24.08 -34.78
CA GLY A 834 -8.75 25.28 -34.74
C GLY A 834 -7.46 25.06 -35.52
N SER A 835 -7.27 25.83 -36.58
CA SER A 835 -6.03 25.83 -37.35
C SER A 835 -4.97 26.65 -36.60
N GLY A 836 -3.78 26.08 -36.41
CA GLY A 836 -2.68 26.81 -35.81
C GLY A 836 -1.79 25.95 -34.92
N LEU A 837 -0.66 26.54 -34.54
CA LEU A 837 0.22 25.97 -33.53
C LEU A 837 -0.31 26.32 -32.13
N PRO A 838 -0.04 25.47 -31.12
CA PRO A 838 -0.48 25.76 -29.76
C PRO A 838 0.11 27.08 -29.27
N LYS A 839 -0.70 27.90 -28.61
CA LYS A 839 -0.22 29.11 -27.94
C LYS A 839 0.56 28.69 -26.69
N PHE A 840 1.87 28.93 -26.70
CA PHE A 840 2.69 28.67 -25.53
C PHE A 840 2.36 29.65 -24.41
N GLY A 841 1.90 29.13 -23.26
CA GLY A 841 1.51 29.91 -22.10
C GLY A 841 1.73 29.11 -20.81
N LEU A 842 1.58 29.76 -19.65
CA LEU A 842 1.59 29.04 -18.38
C LEU A 842 0.36 28.14 -18.26
N PRO A 843 0.46 26.97 -17.60
CA PRO A 843 -0.72 26.17 -17.27
C PRO A 843 -1.74 27.00 -16.49
N PRO A 844 -3.05 26.79 -16.71
CA PRO A 844 -4.09 27.52 -16.00
C PRO A 844 -4.09 27.11 -14.52
N PHE A 845 -3.74 28.06 -13.65
CA PHE A 845 -3.80 27.89 -12.19
C PHE A 845 -5.10 28.40 -11.58
N SER A 846 -5.97 28.98 -12.39
CA SER A 846 -7.35 29.31 -12.07
C SER A 846 -8.20 29.17 -13.33
N THR A 847 -9.46 28.81 -13.15
CA THR A 847 -10.44 28.73 -14.24
C THR A 847 -11.80 29.19 -13.76
N VAL A 848 -12.65 29.63 -14.69
CA VAL A 848 -14.02 30.03 -14.42
C VAL A 848 -14.93 29.04 -15.15
N VAL A 849 -15.74 28.30 -14.38
CA VAL A 849 -16.71 27.34 -14.92
C VAL A 849 -18.11 27.80 -14.49
N GLY A 850 -18.89 28.27 -15.45
CA GLY A 850 -20.15 28.97 -15.17
C GLY A 850 -19.90 30.25 -14.36
N ASP A 851 -20.61 30.43 -13.25
CA ASP A 851 -20.47 31.59 -12.35
C ASP A 851 -19.45 31.38 -11.22
N GLN A 852 -18.79 30.22 -11.14
CA GLN A 852 -17.84 29.90 -10.07
C GLN A 852 -16.39 29.97 -10.55
N SER A 853 -15.56 30.70 -9.79
CA SER A 853 -14.11 30.72 -9.98
C SER A 853 -13.46 29.63 -9.14
N TYR A 854 -12.63 28.82 -9.78
CA TYR A 854 -11.85 27.77 -9.15
C TYR A 854 -10.40 28.22 -9.08
N ASN A 855 -9.85 28.31 -7.87
CA ASN A 855 -8.41 28.55 -7.66
C ASN A 855 -7.64 27.23 -7.73
N PHE A 856 -6.30 27.30 -7.81
CA PHE A 856 -5.42 26.12 -7.87
C PHE A 856 -5.74 25.07 -6.80
N ILE A 857 -5.94 25.49 -5.54
CA ILE A 857 -6.24 24.57 -4.44
C ILE A 857 -7.59 23.88 -4.66
N ASP A 858 -8.58 24.60 -5.19
CA ASP A 858 -9.92 24.04 -5.44
C ASP A 858 -9.89 23.10 -6.66
N MET A 859 -9.13 23.45 -7.70
CA MET A 859 -8.88 22.55 -8.82
C MET A 859 -8.17 21.25 -8.37
N VAL A 860 -7.17 21.35 -7.49
CA VAL A 860 -6.48 20.18 -6.93
C VAL A 860 -7.41 19.34 -6.03
N LYS A 861 -8.31 19.96 -5.27
CA LYS A 861 -9.34 19.24 -4.49
C LYS A 861 -10.33 18.52 -5.40
N VAL A 862 -10.75 19.13 -6.50
CA VAL A 862 -11.64 18.52 -7.51
C VAL A 862 -10.97 17.32 -8.18
N LEU A 863 -9.69 17.46 -8.58
CA LEU A 863 -8.90 16.35 -9.11
C LEU A 863 -8.66 15.23 -8.07
N GLY A 864 -8.58 15.61 -6.79
CA GLY A 864 -8.48 14.69 -5.66
C GLY A 864 -7.33 13.68 -5.83
N VAL A 865 -7.68 12.38 -5.77
CA VAL A 865 -6.73 11.27 -5.86
C VAL A 865 -6.11 11.15 -7.26
N GLN A 866 -6.76 11.66 -8.31
CA GLN A 866 -6.27 11.53 -9.69
C GLN A 866 -4.98 12.30 -9.97
N CYS A 867 -4.68 13.34 -9.17
CA CYS A 867 -3.36 13.98 -9.17
C CYS A 867 -2.21 12.99 -8.99
N ILE A 868 -2.45 11.86 -8.33
CA ILE A 868 -1.47 10.80 -8.09
C ILE A 868 -1.68 9.63 -9.05
N VAL A 869 -2.94 9.24 -9.32
CA VAL A 869 -3.20 8.03 -10.13
C VAL A 869 -2.84 8.24 -11.60
N ILE A 870 -3.17 9.39 -12.19
CA ILE A 870 -2.86 9.68 -13.60
C ILE A 870 -1.35 9.60 -13.88
N PRO A 871 -0.46 10.30 -13.15
CA PRO A 871 0.98 10.15 -13.38
C PRO A 871 1.47 8.74 -13.11
N PHE A 872 0.91 8.04 -12.12
CA PHE A 872 1.31 6.66 -11.85
C PHE A 872 0.97 5.76 -13.05
N VAL A 873 -0.26 5.79 -13.54
CA VAL A 873 -0.68 5.04 -14.73
C VAL A 873 0.14 5.42 -15.97
N ALA A 874 0.44 6.71 -16.17
CA ALA A 874 1.28 7.17 -17.27
C ALA A 874 2.69 6.57 -17.21
N ILE A 875 3.35 6.58 -16.04
CA ILE A 875 4.66 5.95 -15.85
C ILE A 875 4.59 4.45 -16.18
N LEU A 876 3.57 3.77 -15.67
CA LEU A 876 3.42 2.33 -15.83
C LEU A 876 3.22 1.94 -17.28
N GLU A 877 2.36 2.65 -18.00
CA GLU A 877 2.11 2.40 -19.41
C GLU A 877 3.41 2.59 -20.21
N THR A 878 4.14 3.69 -20.00
CA THR A 878 5.39 3.94 -20.71
C THR A 878 6.43 2.87 -20.42
N ILE A 879 6.63 2.48 -19.15
CA ILE A 879 7.65 1.50 -18.79
C ILE A 879 7.27 0.08 -19.25
N ALA A 880 5.99 -0.30 -19.17
CA ALA A 880 5.52 -1.56 -19.69
C ALA A 880 5.76 -1.67 -21.20
N ILE A 881 5.48 -0.60 -21.96
CA ILE A 881 5.75 -0.55 -23.40
C ILE A 881 7.25 -0.59 -23.68
N ALA A 882 8.05 0.22 -22.96
CA ALA A 882 9.49 0.21 -23.11
C ALA A 882 10.05 -1.21 -22.91
N LYS A 883 9.57 -1.92 -21.89
CA LYS A 883 9.92 -3.32 -21.59
C LYS A 883 9.51 -4.30 -22.68
N ALA A 884 8.29 -4.16 -23.20
CA ALA A 884 7.78 -5.06 -24.23
C ALA A 884 8.55 -4.94 -25.56
N PHE A 885 9.11 -3.77 -25.87
CA PHE A 885 9.76 -3.48 -27.16
C PHE A 885 11.27 -3.22 -27.06
N ALA A 886 11.90 -3.50 -25.91
CA ALA A 886 13.37 -3.49 -25.82
C ALA A 886 13.91 -4.86 -26.24
N GLU A 887 14.47 -4.95 -27.45
CA GLU A 887 15.13 -6.14 -28.00
C GLU A 887 16.45 -6.48 -27.25
N GLY A 888 16.38 -6.80 -25.97
CA GLY A 888 17.55 -7.03 -25.10
C GLY A 888 18.29 -5.76 -24.66
N GLY A 889 17.78 -4.58 -25.03
CA GLY A 889 18.30 -3.28 -24.62
C GLY A 889 18.07 -2.98 -23.14
N ARG A 890 18.96 -2.18 -22.54
CA ARG A 890 18.83 -1.72 -21.15
C ARG A 890 17.79 -0.62 -21.06
N ILE A 891 16.73 -0.82 -20.27
CA ILE A 891 15.74 0.23 -19.98
C ILE A 891 16.02 0.80 -18.60
N ASP A 892 16.17 2.11 -18.49
CA ASP A 892 16.25 2.79 -17.20
C ASP A 892 14.92 3.46 -16.85
N ALA A 893 14.13 2.80 -15.98
CA ALA A 893 12.82 3.28 -15.52
C ALA A 893 12.88 4.72 -15.00
N THR A 894 13.92 5.07 -14.24
CA THR A 894 14.09 6.42 -13.69
C THR A 894 14.29 7.46 -14.79
N GLN A 895 14.99 7.12 -15.87
CA GLN A 895 15.20 8.05 -16.98
C GLN A 895 13.91 8.24 -17.79
N GLU A 896 13.14 7.17 -18.00
CA GLU A 896 11.82 7.25 -18.65
C GLU A 896 10.84 8.10 -17.83
N MET A 897 10.85 8.00 -16.49
CA MET A 897 10.04 8.87 -15.62
C MET A 897 10.41 10.36 -15.79
N ILE A 898 11.70 10.68 -15.89
CA ILE A 898 12.15 12.05 -16.15
C ILE A 898 11.73 12.50 -17.55
N ALA A 899 11.92 11.66 -18.56
CA ALA A 899 11.59 11.99 -19.94
C ALA A 899 10.09 12.25 -20.12
N VAL A 900 9.23 11.35 -19.66
CA VAL A 900 7.76 11.51 -19.74
C VAL A 900 7.27 12.63 -18.83
N GLY A 901 7.87 12.78 -17.63
CA GLY A 901 7.60 13.90 -16.74
C GLY A 901 7.85 15.24 -17.42
N LEU A 902 9.01 15.40 -18.06
CA LEU A 902 9.32 16.59 -18.87
C LEU A 902 8.40 16.76 -20.07
N CYS A 903 8.03 15.67 -20.76
CA CYS A 903 7.09 15.74 -21.88
C CYS A 903 5.72 16.30 -21.43
N ASN A 904 5.24 15.92 -20.25
CA ASN A 904 3.99 16.42 -19.68
C ASN A 904 4.12 17.86 -19.13
N ILE A 905 5.23 18.20 -18.45
CA ILE A 905 5.51 19.57 -18.00
C ILE A 905 5.54 20.50 -19.21
N VAL A 906 6.44 20.26 -20.17
CA VAL A 906 6.59 21.12 -21.36
C VAL A 906 5.35 21.08 -22.24
N GLY A 907 4.69 19.93 -22.35
CA GLY A 907 3.42 19.78 -23.06
C GLY A 907 2.34 20.67 -22.48
N SER A 908 2.23 20.80 -21.15
CA SER A 908 1.21 21.67 -20.52
C SER A 908 1.38 23.14 -20.88
N PHE A 909 2.61 23.61 -21.12
CA PHE A 909 2.83 24.97 -21.65
C PHE A 909 2.32 25.13 -23.08
N GLY A 910 2.33 24.06 -23.87
CA GLY A 910 1.76 24.01 -25.22
C GLY A 910 0.30 23.51 -25.26
N GLN A 911 -0.46 23.69 -24.17
CA GLN A 911 -1.87 23.29 -24.08
C GLN A 911 -2.11 21.79 -24.35
N SER A 912 -1.19 20.93 -23.92
CA SER A 912 -1.32 19.48 -24.04
C SER A 912 -2.23 18.89 -22.95
N MET A 913 -3.04 17.91 -23.33
CA MET A 913 -3.61 16.94 -22.38
C MET A 913 -2.53 15.97 -21.87
N PRO A 914 -2.79 15.17 -20.82
CA PRO A 914 -1.83 14.20 -20.31
C PRO A 914 -1.42 13.16 -21.37
N ILE A 915 -0.12 12.84 -21.40
CA ILE A 915 0.48 11.93 -22.39
C ILE A 915 1.29 10.81 -21.74
N THR A 916 1.52 9.76 -22.52
CA THR A 916 2.36 8.60 -22.18
C THR A 916 2.82 7.85 -23.44
N GLY A 917 3.63 6.81 -23.30
CA GLY A 917 3.96 5.88 -24.38
C GLY A 917 2.70 5.19 -24.93
N SER A 918 2.63 4.98 -26.25
CA SER A 918 1.47 4.33 -26.90
C SER A 918 1.83 2.96 -27.48
N PHE A 919 1.16 1.89 -27.02
CA PHE A 919 1.37 0.52 -27.50
C PHE A 919 1.28 0.40 -29.02
N THR A 920 0.21 0.93 -29.62
CA THR A 920 -0.03 0.80 -31.07
C THR A 920 1.01 1.56 -31.88
N ARG A 921 1.44 2.74 -31.43
CA ARG A 921 2.41 3.58 -32.16
C ARG A 921 3.82 3.02 -32.02
N THR A 922 4.18 2.52 -30.85
CA THR A 922 5.48 1.87 -30.60
C THR A 922 5.62 0.54 -31.33
N ALA A 923 4.56 -0.27 -31.39
CA ALA A 923 4.55 -1.48 -32.20
C ALA A 923 4.78 -1.18 -33.69
N LEU A 924 4.15 -0.13 -34.23
CA LEU A 924 4.38 0.32 -35.60
C LEU A 924 5.81 0.83 -35.79
N ASN A 925 6.31 1.65 -34.88
CA ASN A 925 7.68 2.16 -34.92
C ASN A 925 8.71 1.01 -34.98
N HIS A 926 8.52 -0.02 -34.16
CA HIS A 926 9.34 -1.23 -34.14
C HIS A 926 9.24 -2.02 -35.45
N VAL A 927 8.03 -2.25 -35.97
CA VAL A 927 7.82 -2.99 -37.23
C VAL A 927 8.36 -2.22 -38.44
N SER A 928 8.37 -0.89 -38.40
CA SER A 928 9.00 -0.03 -39.41
C SER A 928 10.53 -0.12 -39.42
N GLY A 929 11.13 -0.70 -38.38
CA GLY A 929 12.56 -0.92 -38.27
C GLY A 929 13.35 0.32 -37.84
N VAL A 930 12.73 1.20 -37.03
CA VAL A 930 13.40 2.38 -36.45
C VAL A 930 14.74 1.99 -35.78
N LYS A 931 15.74 2.85 -35.88
CA LYS A 931 17.08 2.61 -35.30
C LYS A 931 17.47 3.63 -34.27
N THR A 932 16.98 4.86 -34.38
CA THR A 932 17.28 5.91 -33.41
C THR A 932 16.06 6.76 -33.07
N PRO A 933 16.10 7.55 -31.98
CA PRO A 933 15.03 8.48 -31.66
C PRO A 933 14.75 9.53 -32.76
N ALA A 934 15.64 9.69 -33.74
CA ALA A 934 15.47 10.64 -34.85
C ALA A 934 14.19 10.41 -35.66
N GLY A 935 13.63 9.19 -35.70
CA GLY A 935 12.34 8.94 -36.33
C GLY A 935 11.19 9.77 -35.72
N GLY A 936 11.33 10.16 -34.45
CA GLY A 936 10.42 11.10 -33.79
C GLY A 936 10.41 12.50 -34.42
N VAL A 937 11.53 12.96 -35.00
CA VAL A 937 11.62 14.27 -35.67
C VAL A 937 10.73 14.30 -36.90
N THR A 938 10.77 13.26 -37.73
CA THR A 938 9.91 13.16 -38.92
C THR A 938 8.44 13.06 -38.55
N LYS A 939 8.10 12.35 -37.47
CA LYS A 939 6.73 12.34 -36.90
C LYS A 939 6.29 13.76 -36.50
N VAL A 940 7.14 14.51 -35.79
CA VAL A 940 6.85 15.89 -35.35
C VAL A 940 6.65 16.81 -36.55
N LEU A 941 7.51 16.71 -37.57
CA LEU A 941 7.40 17.51 -38.79
C LEU A 941 6.07 17.23 -39.52
N LEU A 942 5.65 15.96 -39.60
CA LEU A 942 4.36 15.60 -40.19
C LEU A 942 3.17 16.15 -39.39
N LEU A 943 3.24 16.13 -38.06
CA LEU A 943 2.22 16.73 -37.20
C LEU A 943 2.15 18.25 -37.33
N PHE A 944 3.30 18.90 -37.47
CA PHE A 944 3.39 20.34 -37.75
C PHE A 944 2.68 20.68 -39.05
N VAL A 945 3.00 19.96 -40.14
CA VAL A 945 2.32 20.13 -41.45
C VAL A 945 0.82 19.87 -41.35
N ALA A 946 0.41 18.87 -40.57
CA ALA A 946 -1.00 18.56 -40.38
C ALA A 946 -1.76 19.68 -39.65
N LEU A 947 -1.17 20.27 -38.62
CA LEU A 947 -1.78 21.37 -37.85
C LEU A 947 -1.86 22.69 -38.62
N THR A 948 -0.91 22.95 -39.53
CA THR A 948 -0.87 24.20 -40.29
C THR A 948 -1.67 24.12 -41.60
N PHE A 949 -1.73 22.97 -42.26
CA PHE A 949 -2.30 22.85 -43.62
C PHE A 949 -3.45 21.86 -43.78
N LEU A 950 -3.59 20.84 -42.93
CA LEU A 950 -4.56 19.73 -43.11
C LEU A 950 -5.78 19.80 -42.19
N THR A 951 -5.84 20.77 -41.26
CA THR A 951 -6.94 20.86 -40.27
C THR A 951 -8.31 21.09 -40.91
N SER A 952 -8.38 21.90 -41.98
CA SER A 952 -9.61 22.13 -42.74
C SER A 952 -10.15 20.85 -43.39
N THR A 953 -9.26 19.94 -43.79
CA THR A 953 -9.63 18.66 -44.40
C THR A 953 -10.20 17.70 -43.35
N PHE A 954 -9.75 17.80 -42.10
CA PHE A 954 -10.19 16.94 -41.00
C PHE A 954 -11.64 17.18 -40.52
N TYR A 955 -12.30 18.24 -41.00
CA TYR A 955 -13.71 18.53 -40.71
C TYR A 955 -14.63 17.32 -40.98
N TYR A 956 -14.41 16.63 -42.10
CA TYR A 956 -15.25 15.54 -42.60
C TYR A 956 -14.94 14.17 -41.98
N ILE A 957 -14.08 14.09 -40.95
CA ILE A 957 -13.79 12.80 -40.33
C ILE A 957 -15.06 12.28 -39.63
N PRO A 958 -15.55 11.06 -39.96
CA PRO A 958 -16.73 10.50 -39.30
C PRO A 958 -16.37 9.95 -37.92
N LYS A 959 -17.16 10.28 -36.89
CA LYS A 959 -17.00 9.74 -35.53
C LYS A 959 -17.13 8.21 -35.51
N ALA A 960 -18.02 7.66 -36.33
CA ALA A 960 -18.19 6.21 -36.51
C ALA A 960 -16.93 5.50 -37.04
N SER A 961 -16.17 6.14 -37.92
CA SER A 961 -14.90 5.60 -38.44
C SER A 961 -13.82 5.55 -37.35
N LEU A 962 -13.74 6.61 -36.53
CA LEU A 962 -12.85 6.64 -35.38
C LEU A 962 -13.23 5.60 -34.31
N ALA A 963 -14.53 5.41 -34.05
CA ALA A 963 -15.02 4.39 -33.12
C ALA A 963 -14.60 2.97 -33.56
N GLY A 964 -14.80 2.63 -34.84
CA GLY A 964 -14.35 1.34 -35.40
C GLY A 964 -12.83 1.14 -35.33
N LEU A 965 -12.05 2.22 -35.56
CA LEU A 965 -10.60 2.22 -35.39
C LEU A 965 -10.20 1.95 -33.93
N ILE A 966 -10.83 2.62 -32.96
CA ILE A 966 -10.54 2.45 -31.52
C ILE A 966 -10.89 1.04 -31.07
N ILE A 967 -12.08 0.53 -31.42
CA ILE A 967 -12.52 -0.82 -31.04
C ILE A 967 -11.55 -1.89 -31.58
N THR A 968 -11.13 -1.77 -32.84
CA THR A 968 -10.13 -2.68 -33.43
C THR A 968 -8.79 -2.61 -32.68
N ALA A 969 -8.36 -1.42 -32.28
CA ALA A 969 -7.15 -1.23 -31.49
C ALA A 969 -7.27 -1.88 -30.10
N MET A 970 -8.42 -1.75 -29.41
CA MET A 970 -8.63 -2.32 -28.07
C MET A 970 -8.56 -3.84 -28.06
N PHE A 971 -9.16 -4.53 -29.04
CA PHE A 971 -9.05 -5.99 -29.12
C PHE A 971 -7.61 -6.49 -29.34
N SER A 972 -6.76 -5.67 -29.96
CA SER A 972 -5.34 -5.99 -30.13
C SER A 972 -4.49 -5.79 -28.87
N MET A 973 -5.01 -5.08 -27.86
CA MET A 973 -4.33 -4.87 -26.57
C MET A 973 -4.56 -6.00 -25.56
N ILE A 974 -5.53 -6.89 -25.81
CA ILE A 974 -5.83 -8.02 -24.92
C ILE A 974 -4.82 -9.15 -25.19
N ASP A 975 -4.01 -9.49 -24.19
CA ASP A 975 -3.02 -10.57 -24.27
C ASP A 975 -3.63 -11.94 -23.90
N TYR A 976 -4.27 -12.55 -24.90
CA TYR A 976 -4.85 -13.89 -24.75
C TYR A 976 -3.81 -14.98 -24.44
N GLN A 977 -2.55 -14.79 -24.84
CA GLN A 977 -1.50 -15.78 -24.62
C GLN A 977 -1.07 -15.81 -23.16
N MET A 978 -0.97 -14.64 -22.51
CA MET A 978 -0.72 -14.53 -21.07
C MET A 978 -1.81 -15.24 -20.27
N PHE A 979 -3.08 -15.04 -20.62
CA PHE A 979 -4.22 -15.69 -19.94
C PHE A 979 -4.08 -17.22 -19.95
N LYS A 980 -3.77 -17.79 -21.13
CA LYS A 980 -3.59 -19.23 -21.31
C LYS A 980 -2.37 -19.78 -20.57
N ASN A 981 -1.26 -19.04 -20.57
CA ASN A 981 -0.03 -19.43 -19.90
C ASN A 981 -0.18 -19.40 -18.37
N LEU A 982 -0.77 -18.35 -17.81
CA LEU A 982 -1.01 -18.22 -16.37
C LEU A 982 -1.98 -19.29 -15.86
N TRP A 983 -3.06 -19.57 -16.60
CA TRP A 983 -4.01 -20.64 -16.26
C TRP A 983 -3.33 -22.01 -16.15
N LYS A 984 -2.36 -22.32 -17.02
CA LYS A 984 -1.64 -23.60 -17.00
C LYS A 984 -0.53 -23.66 -15.95
N ASN A 985 0.19 -22.56 -15.74
CA ASN A 985 1.45 -22.56 -14.97
C ASN A 985 1.29 -22.05 -13.53
N SER A 986 0.43 -21.05 -13.28
CA SER A 986 0.28 -20.43 -11.95
C SER A 986 -1.15 -19.92 -11.69
N MET A 987 -1.98 -20.76 -11.07
CA MET A 987 -3.35 -20.38 -10.68
C MET A 987 -3.42 -19.18 -9.74
N LYS A 988 -2.37 -18.93 -8.93
CA LYS A 988 -2.31 -17.78 -8.01
C LYS A 988 -2.16 -16.47 -8.79
N GLU A 989 -1.25 -16.43 -9.76
CA GLU A 989 -1.05 -15.25 -10.61
C GLU A 989 -2.24 -15.04 -11.57
N PHE A 990 -2.85 -16.13 -12.04
CA PHE A 990 -4.10 -16.06 -12.80
C PHE A 990 -5.23 -15.42 -11.98
N LEU A 991 -5.41 -15.85 -10.72
CA LEU A 991 -6.41 -15.26 -9.82
C LEU A 991 -6.11 -13.79 -9.50
N LEU A 992 -4.84 -13.40 -9.37
CA LEU A 992 -4.44 -12.00 -9.20
C LEU A 992 -4.87 -11.16 -10.40
N MET A 993 -4.56 -11.61 -11.62
CA MET A 993 -4.98 -10.95 -12.86
C MET A 993 -6.51 -10.79 -12.94
N LEU A 994 -7.28 -11.84 -12.62
CA LEU A 994 -8.74 -11.80 -12.63
C LEU A 994 -9.30 -10.80 -11.60
N LYS A 995 -8.74 -10.78 -10.39
CA LYS A 995 -9.15 -9.84 -9.33
C LYS A 995 -8.88 -8.40 -9.75
N THR A 996 -7.68 -8.10 -10.24
CA THR A 996 -7.33 -6.76 -10.74
C THR A 996 -8.29 -6.34 -11.86
N MET A 997 -8.53 -7.22 -12.85
CA MET A 997 -9.47 -6.95 -13.94
C MET A 997 -10.88 -6.66 -13.43
N SER A 998 -11.37 -7.45 -12.46
CA SER A 998 -12.69 -7.26 -11.85
C SER A 998 -12.80 -5.92 -11.11
N PHE A 999 -11.81 -5.57 -10.26
CA PHE A 999 -11.83 -4.29 -9.56
C PHE A 999 -11.80 -3.11 -10.53
N CYS A 1000 -10.99 -3.19 -11.59
CA CYS A 1000 -10.93 -2.18 -12.64
C CYS A 1000 -12.28 -1.95 -13.33
N LEU A 1001 -13.01 -3.02 -13.68
CA LEU A 1001 -14.28 -2.92 -14.41
C LEU A 1001 -15.42 -2.36 -13.55
N PHE A 1002 -15.50 -2.75 -12.26
CA PHE A 1002 -16.64 -2.39 -11.40
C PHE A 1002 -16.43 -1.13 -10.56
N TYR A 1003 -15.21 -0.91 -10.05
CA TYR A 1003 -14.92 0.22 -9.18
C TYR A 1003 -14.17 1.35 -9.90
N GLY A 1004 -13.67 1.09 -11.12
CA GLY A 1004 -12.90 2.02 -11.93
C GLY A 1004 -11.42 1.62 -12.03
N LEU A 1005 -10.79 2.02 -13.14
CA LEU A 1005 -9.40 1.69 -13.47
C LEU A 1005 -8.40 2.08 -12.38
N GLU A 1006 -8.66 3.22 -11.72
CA GLU A 1006 -7.82 3.78 -10.66
C GLU A 1006 -7.75 2.86 -9.44
N TYR A 1007 -8.91 2.48 -8.90
CA TYR A 1007 -8.99 1.64 -7.72
C TYR A 1007 -8.55 0.21 -8.03
N GLY A 1008 -8.83 -0.28 -9.24
CA GLY A 1008 -8.46 -1.62 -9.64
C GLY A 1008 -6.94 -1.83 -9.74
N ILE A 1009 -6.21 -0.88 -10.32
CA ILE A 1009 -4.75 -0.99 -10.40
C ILE A 1009 -4.10 -0.89 -9.02
N ILE A 1010 -4.56 0.03 -8.16
CA ILE A 1010 -4.06 0.18 -6.79
C ILE A 1010 -4.34 -1.09 -5.99
N ALA A 1011 -5.56 -1.63 -6.06
CA ALA A 1011 -5.90 -2.89 -5.39
C ALA A 1011 -5.02 -4.05 -5.87
N GLY A 1012 -4.77 -4.16 -7.18
CA GLY A 1012 -3.88 -5.17 -7.75
C GLY A 1012 -2.46 -5.09 -7.19
N ILE A 1013 -1.87 -3.90 -7.16
CA ILE A 1013 -0.53 -3.65 -6.62
C ILE A 1013 -0.48 -3.94 -5.11
N LEU A 1014 -1.50 -3.51 -4.35
CA LEU A 1014 -1.54 -3.73 -2.91
C LEU A 1014 -1.67 -5.21 -2.56
N ILE A 1015 -2.55 -5.94 -3.26
CA ILE A 1015 -2.69 -7.40 -3.07
C ILE A 1015 -1.35 -8.08 -3.36
N GLU A 1016 -0.67 -7.68 -4.41
CA GLU A 1016 0.62 -8.23 -4.79
C GLU A 1016 1.74 -7.89 -3.79
N ALA A 1017 1.86 -6.63 -3.39
CA ALA A 1017 2.80 -6.20 -2.36
C ALA A 1017 2.56 -6.97 -1.04
N CYS A 1018 1.29 -7.18 -0.66
CA CYS A 1018 0.95 -7.99 0.51
C CYS A 1018 1.40 -9.45 0.36
N LEU A 1019 1.24 -10.06 -0.82
CA LEU A 1019 1.69 -11.43 -1.09
C LEU A 1019 3.22 -11.55 -1.03
N LEU A 1020 3.95 -10.55 -1.55
CA LEU A 1020 5.41 -10.49 -1.45
C LEU A 1020 5.86 -10.36 0.00
N LEU A 1021 5.30 -9.39 0.72
CA LEU A 1021 5.59 -9.14 2.12
C LEU A 1021 5.27 -10.37 2.98
N TYR A 1022 4.17 -11.08 2.71
CA TYR A 1022 3.82 -12.33 3.37
C TYR A 1022 4.92 -13.40 3.23
N ASN A 1023 5.49 -13.55 2.04
CA ASN A 1023 6.59 -14.50 1.82
C ASN A 1023 7.86 -14.08 2.59
N VAL A 1024 8.15 -12.77 2.67
CA VAL A 1024 9.28 -12.23 3.42
C VAL A 1024 9.12 -12.41 4.93
N ALA A 1025 7.90 -12.27 5.47
CA ALA A 1025 7.61 -12.45 6.89
C ALA A 1025 7.58 -13.93 7.31
N ARG A 1026 7.44 -14.87 6.37
CA ARG A 1026 7.31 -16.31 6.63
C ARG A 1026 8.34 -17.13 5.83
N PRO A 1027 9.64 -16.96 6.08
CA PRO A 1027 10.67 -17.75 5.41
C PRO A 1027 10.59 -19.22 5.82
N THR A 1028 11.04 -20.11 4.93
CA THR A 1028 11.06 -21.54 5.22
C THR A 1028 12.24 -21.89 6.14
N VAL A 1029 11.97 -22.40 7.33
CA VAL A 1029 13.02 -22.85 8.26
C VAL A 1029 13.18 -24.36 8.14
N GLY A 1030 14.38 -24.83 7.76
CA GLY A 1030 14.74 -26.24 7.77
C GLY A 1030 15.17 -26.64 9.17
N VAL A 1031 14.49 -27.61 9.77
CA VAL A 1031 14.88 -28.19 11.06
C VAL A 1031 15.27 -29.64 10.79
N ASP A 1032 16.54 -29.96 11.01
CA ASP A 1032 17.06 -31.31 10.87
C ASP A 1032 17.67 -31.76 12.20
N VAL A 1033 17.50 -33.04 12.54
CA VAL A 1033 18.07 -33.61 13.77
C VAL A 1033 19.24 -34.49 13.35
N GLN A 1034 20.45 -33.99 13.58
CA GLN A 1034 21.67 -34.73 13.30
C GLN A 1034 22.06 -35.52 14.53
N LYS A 1035 22.11 -36.85 14.41
CA LYS A 1035 22.62 -37.72 15.46
C LYS A 1035 24.14 -37.55 15.56
N SER A 1036 24.64 -37.04 16.68
CA SER A 1036 26.06 -36.97 16.98
C SER A 1036 26.40 -37.95 18.11
N GLU A 1037 27.66 -38.39 18.21
CA GLU A 1037 28.15 -39.26 19.29
C GLU A 1037 27.93 -38.67 20.69
N LYS A 1038 27.74 -37.34 20.80
CA LYS A 1038 27.46 -36.61 22.05
C LYS A 1038 25.97 -36.33 22.29
N GLY A 1039 25.07 -36.88 21.48
CA GLY A 1039 23.62 -36.70 21.57
C GLY A 1039 22.99 -36.19 20.27
N ASP A 1040 21.65 -36.20 20.24
CA ASP A 1040 20.89 -35.66 19.11
C ASP A 1040 21.03 -34.13 19.07
N VAL A 1041 21.63 -33.59 18.02
CA VAL A 1041 21.81 -32.15 17.82
C VAL A 1041 20.79 -31.66 16.81
N MET A 1042 19.87 -30.79 17.23
CA MET A 1042 18.94 -30.13 16.32
C MET A 1042 19.66 -29.00 15.59
N VAL A 1043 19.87 -29.17 14.29
CA VAL A 1043 20.45 -28.16 13.40
C VAL A 1043 19.31 -27.40 12.74
N VAL A 1044 19.14 -26.14 13.13
CA VAL A 1044 18.22 -25.22 12.47
C VAL A 1044 18.98 -24.51 11.35
N THR A 1045 18.64 -24.82 10.11
CA THR A 1045 19.18 -24.14 8.93
C THR A 1045 18.27 -23.01 8.51
N LEU A 1046 18.82 -21.81 8.47
CA LEU A 1046 18.15 -20.63 7.93
C LEU A 1046 18.46 -20.58 6.44
N SER A 1047 17.43 -20.65 5.61
CA SER A 1047 17.58 -20.53 4.16
C SER A 1047 17.88 -19.10 3.74
N GLU A 1048 17.29 -18.10 4.40
CA GLU A 1048 17.22 -16.76 3.83
C GLU A 1048 17.83 -15.68 4.72
N ASN A 1049 18.15 -14.54 4.11
CA ASN A 1049 18.38 -13.30 4.84
C ASN A 1049 17.13 -12.99 5.68
N VAL A 1050 17.25 -13.12 7.00
CA VAL A 1050 16.14 -12.93 7.92
C VAL A 1050 15.90 -11.43 8.10
N SER A 1051 14.73 -10.97 7.68
CA SER A 1051 14.22 -9.62 7.97
C SER A 1051 13.63 -9.55 9.38
N TYR A 1052 13.43 -8.34 9.91
CA TYR A 1052 12.82 -8.17 11.23
C TYR A 1052 11.40 -8.77 11.30
N CYS A 1053 10.63 -8.72 10.20
CA CYS A 1053 9.28 -9.29 10.14
C CYS A 1053 9.28 -10.80 10.36
N ALA A 1054 10.32 -11.48 9.85
CA ALA A 1054 10.48 -12.91 10.00
C ALA A 1054 10.98 -13.33 11.39
N ALA A 1055 11.54 -12.40 12.17
CA ALA A 1055 12.19 -12.72 13.45
C ALA A 1055 11.24 -13.44 14.42
N GLU A 1056 10.00 -12.96 14.53
CA GLU A 1056 9.01 -13.58 15.41
C GLU A 1056 8.55 -14.94 14.87
N HIS A 1057 8.33 -15.07 13.56
CA HIS A 1057 8.00 -16.37 12.95
C HIS A 1057 9.07 -17.42 13.24
N LEU A 1058 10.32 -17.02 13.07
CA LEU A 1058 11.51 -17.83 13.23
C LEU A 1058 11.67 -18.26 14.69
N ARG A 1059 11.52 -17.32 15.63
CA ARG A 1059 11.48 -17.61 17.06
C ARG A 1059 10.39 -18.63 17.39
N GLN A 1060 9.17 -18.45 16.90
CA GLN A 1060 8.06 -19.36 17.16
C GLN A 1060 8.29 -20.75 16.59
N ARG A 1061 8.83 -20.85 15.37
CA ARG A 1061 9.18 -22.12 14.72
C ARG A 1061 10.28 -22.87 15.46
N ILE A 1062 11.35 -22.17 15.84
CA ILE A 1062 12.45 -22.75 16.63
C ILE A 1062 11.93 -23.24 17.98
N MET A 1063 11.18 -22.40 18.70
CA MET A 1063 10.57 -22.80 19.97
C MET A 1063 9.59 -23.97 19.81
N LYS A 1064 8.90 -24.10 18.67
CA LYS A 1064 8.00 -25.22 18.38
C LYS A 1064 8.77 -26.51 18.18
N ALA A 1065 9.86 -26.45 17.44
CA ALA A 1065 10.74 -27.58 17.22
C ALA A 1065 11.37 -28.07 18.54
N THR A 1066 11.81 -27.16 19.41
CA THR A 1066 12.40 -27.54 20.70
C THR A 1066 11.39 -28.08 21.71
N SER A 1067 10.15 -27.58 21.70
CA SER A 1067 9.09 -28.04 22.63
C SER A 1067 8.48 -29.39 22.27
N SER A 1068 8.45 -29.80 21.00
CA SER A 1068 7.93 -31.12 20.61
C SER A 1068 8.79 -32.27 21.12
N ASP A 1069 10.11 -32.12 21.21
CA ASP A 1069 11.00 -33.19 21.69
C ASP A 1069 11.03 -33.33 23.22
N ASN A 1070 10.72 -32.26 23.97
CA ASN A 1070 10.60 -32.34 25.43
C ASN A 1070 9.43 -33.22 25.89
N SER A 1071 8.48 -33.56 25.00
CA SER A 1071 7.43 -34.55 25.31
C SER A 1071 7.96 -36.00 25.41
N ASN A 1072 9.19 -36.25 24.93
CA ASN A 1072 9.87 -37.56 25.05
C ASN A 1072 10.77 -37.69 26.30
N GLY A 1073 10.65 -36.80 27.29
CA GLY A 1073 11.15 -37.03 28.65
C GLY A 1073 12.68 -37.04 28.85
N LYS A 1074 13.49 -36.72 27.85
CA LYS A 1074 14.94 -36.55 28.02
C LYS A 1074 15.28 -35.07 28.19
N THR A 1075 15.17 -34.59 29.42
CA THR A 1075 15.79 -33.32 29.82
C THR A 1075 17.30 -33.40 29.61
N PHE A 1076 17.83 -32.58 28.69
CA PHE A 1076 19.26 -32.29 28.60
C PHE A 1076 19.73 -31.65 29.92
N LYS A 1077 20.73 -32.27 30.56
CA LYS A 1077 21.53 -31.69 31.65
C LYS A 1077 22.88 -31.30 31.12
#